data_AF-A0AAW6Z9Q8-F1
#
_entry.id   AF-A0AAW6Z9Q8-F1
#
_cell.length_a   1.000
_cell.length_b   1.000
_cell.length_c   1.000
_cell.angle_alpha   90.00
_cell.angle_beta   90.00
_cell.angle_gamma   90.00
#
_symmetry.space_group_name_H-M   'P 1'
#
loop_
_entity.id
_entity.type
_entity.pdbx_description
1 polymer ?
#
loop_
_entity_poly.entity_id
_entity_poly.type
_entity_poly.pdbx_seq_one_letter_code
_entity_poly.pdbx_strand_id
1 'polypeptide(L)'
;MSKQTLSALANHGQTTIHTSPAISNTTGQGQTTSSTLNALIFEHSMGGINIATALPKQTYGKTNITDTSNMQPTKFSMNKAKLTPFETQLLAQAKAAAEKKAEQERAEAAHKAAIAAAEKKAAQERAEIAHKIAMAEAEKKAAAEKKAAQERAEIAHKIAMAAAEKKAAAEKKAAQERAEAERKAAREKAEAERVALEQKREIDRKAAIISAREKAEAARKAADAAAKAELAEKNRAEQIKHSENKLGNHSSNEEEMSKPAKNTGSKTDNPSSDKSHVGKSTLPAQDNTGKVTDLSDDNNNATQHQNNKNVSPTQPAAEKGTTATAHIHNPAEGKQSESGDYKVYESKQYGRYINVNDFGADPTGKKDSLAAIKAALEAAHKEKAMLFMDGTYYISDQIVIDNNTSGVKGIFGSGMGKTQINFDKAQVGIFNSNTNHDDVRAFAGILVDGQNGKTIADLSVRYTNADFYRKDLSYFGKVNGILVNDADNTLISKVEVSGANRAGVTFTSTAALMREAGYKLSYKDRVANGSIDDKYDSLPLGENNRIIDSKLHHNRVAGALVSYQKNFLGEGNLLSWNGHQDDGGTGYGMAAAAGSYNYGITYRKNTTDHNYRKGLDVHDGTNVLIENNTLNGDRLYGIAVYNRQFSLDNVKISGNVITQDTSFRLAVDDTPGYDYHMYSGIQVQTNTQRRDLHSKDKGYFDISNNTINNLEVYKDNIQTYGIEFRNHEQKMDYTLNITGNKISGESTKYLMAVINDTYAPQTHEKGIGTSTINISDNVADIGKIKSGAVPFYIEEHHSDVPMHGSVTLNNNAVTVREESGGYAEFAFMRTNAKEYNVTNNTLSLHGHLDNGIVEVRSTGDGKVNANLNMANNTLVTDIKGQIYKTWLRYESDIDVYANSNTHNGDTLDNVNTKGSNVSMSDVLVSVSKNINTIQDAVYSYQHKTLPVTEDHVHTNGIL
;
A
#
# COMPACT_ATOMS: atom_id res chain seq x y z
N MET A 1 -19.21 -4.49 46.76
CA MET A 1 -20.24 -4.11 47.75
C MET A 1 -20.88 -2.79 47.29
N SER A 2 -22.16 -2.57 47.60
CA SER A 2 -22.91 -1.27 47.73
C SER A 2 -22.39 0.04 47.07
N LYS A 3 -23.22 0.95 46.51
CA LYS A 3 -24.63 0.92 46.02
C LYS A 3 -24.97 2.31 45.38
N GLN A 4 -25.88 2.36 44.41
CA GLN A 4 -26.72 3.52 44.00
C GLN A 4 -26.07 4.84 43.45
N THR A 5 -25.98 4.90 42.12
CA THR A 5 -26.52 5.92 41.17
C THR A 5 -27.22 7.19 41.71
N LEU A 6 -26.95 8.39 41.14
CA LEU A 6 -27.89 9.21 40.31
C LEU A 6 -27.43 10.63 39.85
N SER A 7 -27.58 10.88 38.54
CA SER A 7 -28.03 12.10 37.79
C SER A 7 -27.73 13.57 38.19
N ALA A 8 -27.15 14.28 37.20
CA ALA A 8 -27.67 15.52 36.53
C ALA A 8 -27.53 16.94 37.15
N LEU A 9 -27.76 17.94 36.27
CA LEU A 9 -27.51 19.38 36.41
C LEU A 9 -28.59 20.15 37.20
N ALA A 10 -28.20 21.23 37.89
CA ALA A 10 -29.04 22.44 38.05
C ALA A 10 -28.27 23.71 38.52
N ASN A 11 -28.49 24.80 37.77
CA ASN A 11 -28.61 26.24 38.13
C ASN A 11 -27.68 27.00 39.11
N HIS A 12 -27.38 28.22 38.63
CA HIS A 12 -27.08 29.46 39.35
C HIS A 12 -27.83 29.72 40.67
N GLY A 13 -27.17 30.47 41.58
CA GLY A 13 -27.78 31.29 42.63
C GLY A 13 -27.31 32.76 42.54
N GLN A 14 -28.06 33.71 43.10
CA GLN A 14 -27.89 35.15 42.85
C GLN A 14 -27.10 35.93 43.92
N THR A 15 -26.64 37.11 43.47
CA THR A 15 -26.08 38.25 44.22
C THR A 15 -26.91 38.70 45.43
N THR A 16 -26.27 39.30 46.43
CA THR A 16 -26.91 40.08 47.50
C THR A 16 -26.56 41.57 47.38
N ILE A 17 -27.50 42.46 47.72
CA ILE A 17 -27.34 43.93 47.72
C ILE A 17 -27.65 44.45 49.12
N HIS A 18 -26.91 45.45 49.61
CA HIS A 18 -27.37 46.38 50.65
C HIS A 18 -26.94 47.83 50.32
N THR A 19 -27.55 48.81 51.00
CA THR A 19 -27.95 50.10 50.39
C THR A 19 -27.39 51.37 51.03
N SER A 20 -27.49 52.47 50.28
CA SER A 20 -27.08 53.86 50.57
C SER A 20 -27.81 54.54 51.75
N PRO A 21 -27.43 55.77 52.14
CA PRO A 21 -27.93 57.01 51.51
C PRO A 21 -26.76 58.00 51.14
N ALA A 22 -26.86 59.32 50.88
CA ALA A 22 -27.95 60.32 50.98
C ALA A 22 -27.68 61.61 50.11
N ILE A 23 -28.74 62.40 49.85
CA ILE A 23 -28.86 63.89 49.91
C ILE A 23 -27.89 64.82 49.10
N SER A 24 -28.31 65.91 48.42
CA SER A 24 -29.61 66.38 47.85
C SER A 24 -29.46 67.70 47.03
N ASN A 25 -30.32 67.95 46.03
CA ASN A 25 -30.99 69.22 45.62
C ASN A 25 -30.23 70.59 45.46
N THR A 26 -30.62 71.63 44.69
CA THR A 26 -31.41 71.92 43.45
C THR A 26 -31.03 73.41 43.05
N THR A 27 -31.67 74.33 42.28
CA THR A 27 -32.99 74.48 41.60
C THR A 27 -32.96 75.65 40.57
N GLY A 28 -33.47 75.47 39.32
CA GLY A 28 -33.85 76.55 38.37
C GLY A 28 -32.70 77.43 37.80
N GLN A 29 -32.93 78.32 36.81
CA GLN A 29 -34.08 78.59 35.93
C GLN A 29 -33.62 79.46 34.72
N GLY A 30 -34.41 79.54 33.63
CA GLY A 30 -34.30 80.64 32.64
C GLY A 30 -33.79 80.29 31.23
N GLN A 31 -34.52 80.71 30.20
CA GLN A 31 -34.10 80.68 28.79
C GLN A 31 -33.46 82.02 28.40
N THR A 32 -32.43 82.03 27.54
CA THR A 32 -32.29 83.07 26.49
C THR A 32 -31.31 82.69 25.39
N THR A 33 -31.60 83.20 24.19
CA THR A 33 -30.93 83.10 22.90
C THR A 33 -29.43 83.40 22.84
N SER A 34 -28.64 82.54 22.18
CA SER A 34 -27.60 82.95 21.20
C SER A 34 -27.09 81.74 20.40
N SER A 35 -27.72 81.44 19.25
CA SER A 35 -27.57 80.16 18.54
C SER A 35 -26.46 80.12 17.47
N THR A 36 -25.52 81.06 17.48
CA THR A 36 -24.54 81.22 16.36
C THR A 36 -23.10 80.89 16.73
N LEU A 37 -22.69 81.02 18.00
CA LEU A 37 -21.29 80.78 18.40
C LEU A 37 -20.98 79.28 18.56
N ASN A 38 -21.90 78.52 19.14
CA ASN A 38 -21.72 77.07 19.35
C ASN A 38 -21.74 76.27 18.03
N ALA A 39 -22.47 76.73 17.01
CA ALA A 39 -22.52 76.09 15.70
C ALA A 39 -21.15 76.12 15.00
N LEU A 40 -20.49 77.28 15.00
CA LEU A 40 -19.16 77.49 14.39
C LEU A 40 -18.03 76.68 15.06
N ILE A 41 -18.22 76.29 16.32
CA ILE A 41 -17.26 75.43 17.05
C ILE A 41 -17.46 73.95 16.69
N PHE A 42 -18.69 73.55 16.34
CA PHE A 42 -19.03 72.14 16.09
C PHE A 42 -18.64 71.67 14.68
N GLU A 43 -19.01 72.42 13.62
CA GLU A 43 -18.77 72.02 12.23
C GLU A 43 -17.27 71.86 11.89
N HIS A 44 -16.39 72.63 12.53
CA HIS A 44 -14.95 72.57 12.30
C HIS A 44 -14.24 71.35 12.89
N SER A 45 -14.94 70.47 13.63
CA SER A 45 -14.33 69.41 14.44
C SER A 45 -14.42 67.98 13.88
N MET A 46 -15.33 67.70 12.94
CA MET A 46 -15.67 66.33 12.51
C MET A 46 -15.60 66.15 10.98
N GLY A 47 -14.42 66.42 10.41
CA GLY A 47 -14.13 66.26 8.98
C GLY A 47 -13.98 64.80 8.52
N GLY A 48 -15.09 64.07 8.43
CA GLY A 48 -15.34 62.95 7.49
C GLY A 48 -14.48 61.67 7.57
N ILE A 49 -15.13 60.55 7.88
CA ILE A 49 -14.89 59.22 7.28
C ILE A 49 -16.20 58.42 7.37
N ASN A 50 -16.57 57.71 6.30
CA ASN A 50 -17.75 56.84 6.28
C ASN A 50 -17.42 55.45 6.82
N ILE A 51 -18.28 54.91 7.71
CA ILE A 51 -18.28 53.50 8.09
C ILE A 51 -19.62 52.89 7.66
N ALA A 52 -19.60 52.04 6.64
CA ALA A 52 -20.81 51.41 6.10
C ALA A 52 -20.52 50.02 5.50
N THR A 53 -20.47 48.97 6.35
CA THR A 53 -20.88 47.58 6.03
C THR A 53 -20.58 46.64 7.21
N ALA A 54 -21.60 46.29 8.01
CA ALA A 54 -21.71 45.05 8.81
C ALA A 54 -22.93 45.11 9.76
N LEU A 55 -24.13 44.78 9.27
CA LEU A 55 -25.33 44.63 10.10
C LEU A 55 -26.03 43.28 9.83
N PRO A 56 -25.95 42.32 10.77
CA PRO A 56 -26.88 41.19 10.82
C PRO A 56 -28.31 41.66 11.12
N LYS A 57 -29.32 40.93 10.64
CA LYS A 57 -30.73 41.39 10.65
C LYS A 57 -31.50 40.95 11.90
N GLN A 58 -32.17 41.93 12.51
CA GLN A 58 -33.51 41.89 13.13
C GLN A 58 -33.98 40.63 13.90
N THR A 59 -34.27 40.83 15.19
CA THR A 59 -35.39 40.17 15.89
C THR A 59 -36.62 41.08 15.91
N TYR A 60 -37.82 40.54 15.71
CA TYR A 60 -39.08 41.31 15.68
C TYR A 60 -39.70 41.54 17.07
N GLY A 61 -40.19 42.76 17.34
CA GLY A 61 -40.99 43.12 18.51
C GLY A 61 -41.68 44.47 18.31
N LYS A 62 -43.00 44.56 18.54
CA LYS A 62 -43.84 45.72 18.17
C LYS A 62 -44.01 46.73 19.30
N THR A 63 -43.82 48.01 18.99
CA THR A 63 -44.74 49.18 19.18
C THR A 63 -43.97 50.47 18.88
N ASN A 64 -44.51 51.60 18.41
CA ASN A 64 -45.68 52.01 17.62
C ASN A 64 -45.74 53.55 17.82
N ILE A 65 -45.70 54.35 16.74
CA ILE A 65 -46.42 55.65 16.62
C ILE A 65 -45.83 56.81 17.51
N THR A 66 -45.81 58.11 17.15
CA THR A 66 -46.52 58.94 16.14
C THR A 66 -45.59 59.98 15.44
N ASP A 67 -46.16 60.66 14.43
CA ASP A 67 -45.92 62.05 13.98
C ASP A 67 -44.63 62.48 13.27
N THR A 68 -44.80 62.65 11.96
CA THR A 68 -43.96 63.45 11.04
C THR A 68 -44.48 64.89 10.90
N SER A 69 -43.58 65.88 10.75
CA SER A 69 -43.85 67.04 9.86
C SER A 69 -42.55 67.74 9.42
N ASN A 70 -42.55 68.28 8.20
CA ASN A 70 -41.39 68.94 7.59
C ASN A 70 -41.37 70.44 7.88
N MET A 71 -40.20 71.00 8.20
CA MET A 71 -39.90 72.42 7.95
C MET A 71 -38.45 72.64 7.48
N GLN A 72 -38.33 73.43 6.42
CA GLN A 72 -37.11 74.11 5.94
C GLN A 72 -37.53 75.54 5.57
N PRO A 73 -36.61 76.49 5.35
CA PRO A 73 -35.29 76.67 5.98
C PRO A 73 -35.14 78.13 6.49
N THR A 74 -33.97 78.52 7.00
CA THR A 74 -33.59 79.96 7.02
C THR A 74 -32.08 80.15 7.03
N LYS A 75 -31.57 81.05 6.19
CA LYS A 75 -30.18 81.55 6.25
C LYS A 75 -30.16 82.88 7.00
N PHE A 76 -29.19 83.07 7.90
CA PHE A 76 -28.87 84.40 8.44
C PHE A 76 -27.43 84.78 8.11
N SER A 77 -27.24 86.03 7.69
CA SER A 77 -25.92 86.58 7.36
C SER A 77 -25.29 87.30 8.56
N MET A 78 -23.96 87.40 8.57
CA MET A 78 -23.20 88.02 9.65
C MET A 78 -23.43 89.53 9.77
N ASN A 79 -23.27 90.05 10.98
CA ASN A 79 -22.54 91.31 11.19
C ASN A 79 -21.55 91.16 12.34
N LYS A 80 -20.31 91.59 12.14
CA LYS A 80 -19.21 91.44 13.11
C LYS A 80 -19.07 92.71 13.96
N ALA A 81 -19.54 92.67 15.20
CA ALA A 81 -19.03 93.60 16.21
C ALA A 81 -17.55 93.31 16.46
N LYS A 82 -16.70 94.36 16.52
CA LYS A 82 -15.30 94.20 16.94
C LYS A 82 -15.23 94.23 18.46
N LEU A 83 -14.62 93.21 19.05
CA LEU A 83 -14.28 93.19 20.48
C LEU A 83 -13.34 94.37 20.81
N THR A 84 -13.48 94.90 22.02
CA THR A 84 -12.60 95.94 22.54
C THR A 84 -11.19 95.40 22.83
N PRO A 85 -10.17 96.28 22.99
CA PRO A 85 -8.81 95.83 23.33
C PRO A 85 -8.75 95.01 24.62
N PHE A 86 -9.57 95.36 25.64
CA PHE A 86 -9.63 94.65 26.92
C PHE A 86 -10.21 93.24 26.76
N GLU A 87 -11.34 93.08 26.07
CA GLU A 87 -11.93 91.77 25.77
C GLU A 87 -10.99 90.90 24.92
N THR A 88 -10.25 91.52 24.00
CA THR A 88 -9.23 90.84 23.17
C THR A 88 -8.08 90.31 24.04
N GLN A 89 -7.60 91.10 25.00
CA GLN A 89 -6.55 90.70 25.94
C GLN A 89 -7.02 89.60 26.90
N LEU A 90 -8.27 89.69 27.39
CA LEU A 90 -8.87 88.67 28.27
C LEU A 90 -9.07 87.33 27.52
N LEU A 91 -9.53 87.38 26.26
CA LEU A 91 -9.65 86.19 25.40
C LEU A 91 -8.28 85.55 25.09
N ALA A 92 -7.23 86.35 24.91
CA ALA A 92 -5.88 85.84 24.72
C ALA A 92 -5.34 85.13 25.99
N GLN A 93 -5.56 85.70 27.17
CA GLN A 93 -5.20 85.05 28.45
C GLN A 93 -6.00 83.76 28.67
N ALA A 94 -7.30 83.77 28.39
CA ALA A 94 -8.15 82.58 28.50
C ALA A 94 -7.70 81.45 27.57
N LYS A 95 -7.30 81.76 26.33
CA LYS A 95 -6.73 80.78 25.40
C LYS A 95 -5.41 80.20 25.90
N ALA A 96 -4.45 81.05 26.30
CA ALA A 96 -3.16 80.59 26.81
C ALA A 96 -3.28 79.71 28.06
N ALA A 97 -4.24 80.01 28.95
CA ALA A 97 -4.55 79.17 30.10
C ALA A 97 -5.18 77.83 29.71
N ALA A 98 -6.09 77.82 28.72
CA ALA A 98 -6.72 76.60 28.21
C ALA A 98 -5.72 75.68 27.48
N GLU A 99 -4.85 76.23 26.64
CA GLU A 99 -3.80 75.46 25.94
C GLU A 99 -2.82 74.83 26.93
N LYS A 100 -2.35 75.58 27.93
CA LYS A 100 -1.43 75.06 28.94
C LYS A 100 -2.05 73.96 29.81
N LYS A 101 -3.37 74.04 30.09
CA LYS A 101 -4.12 72.99 30.78
C LYS A 101 -4.29 71.74 29.91
N ALA A 102 -4.64 71.91 28.63
CA ALA A 102 -4.79 70.81 27.68
C ALA A 102 -3.46 70.08 27.39
N GLU A 103 -2.33 70.80 27.39
CA GLU A 103 -0.99 70.21 27.25
C GLU A 103 -0.60 69.39 28.50
N GLN A 104 -0.88 69.90 29.70
CA GLN A 104 -0.69 69.15 30.95
C GLN A 104 -1.55 67.88 31.01
N GLU A 105 -2.83 67.96 30.62
CA GLU A 105 -3.75 66.81 30.56
C GLU A 105 -3.29 65.75 29.54
N ARG A 106 -2.75 66.18 28.38
CA ARG A 106 -2.15 65.27 27.39
C ARG A 106 -0.90 64.57 27.92
N ALA A 107 -0.02 65.29 28.62
CA ALA A 107 1.18 64.71 29.21
C ALA A 107 0.83 63.66 30.28
N GLU A 108 -0.15 63.93 31.14
CA GLU A 108 -0.59 63.00 32.17
C GLU A 108 -1.29 61.76 31.59
N ALA A 109 -2.09 61.94 30.53
CA ALA A 109 -2.70 60.83 29.79
C ALA A 109 -1.66 59.94 29.09
N ALA A 110 -0.64 60.53 28.46
CA ALA A 110 0.46 59.80 27.84
C ALA A 110 1.28 58.99 28.87
N HIS A 111 1.55 59.57 30.05
CA HIS A 111 2.22 58.89 31.14
C HIS A 111 1.42 57.68 31.68
N LYS A 112 0.10 57.84 31.87
CA LYS A 112 -0.80 56.74 32.25
C LYS A 112 -0.87 55.64 31.19
N ALA A 113 -0.89 55.99 29.90
CA ALA A 113 -0.86 55.02 28.81
C ALA A 113 0.47 54.24 28.76
N ALA A 114 1.60 54.89 29.01
CA ALA A 114 2.92 54.24 29.07
C ALA A 114 3.03 53.21 30.21
N ILE A 115 2.50 53.53 31.40
CA ILE A 115 2.44 52.60 32.53
C ILE A 115 1.58 51.38 32.18
N ALA A 116 0.36 51.59 31.67
CA ALA A 116 -0.54 50.50 31.30
C ALA A 116 0.04 49.59 30.20
N ALA A 117 0.83 50.14 29.26
CA ALA A 117 1.54 49.37 28.26
C ALA A 117 2.68 48.51 28.87
N ALA A 118 3.44 49.07 29.82
CA ALA A 118 4.48 48.35 30.54
C ALA A 118 3.92 47.22 31.41
N GLU A 119 2.83 47.48 32.15
CA GLU A 119 2.12 46.46 32.95
C GLU A 119 1.58 45.33 32.06
N LYS A 120 0.97 45.66 30.91
CA LYS A 120 0.50 44.66 29.94
C LYS A 120 1.64 43.79 29.41
N LYS A 121 2.80 44.39 29.08
CA LYS A 121 3.99 43.64 28.63
C LYS A 121 4.51 42.70 29.73
N ALA A 122 4.63 43.19 30.97
CA ALA A 122 5.07 42.38 32.10
C ALA A 122 4.10 41.24 32.44
N ALA A 123 2.78 41.45 32.27
CA ALA A 123 1.78 40.39 32.40
C ALA A 123 1.91 39.33 31.29
N GLN A 124 2.18 39.76 30.06
CA GLN A 124 2.35 38.87 28.91
C GLN A 124 3.63 38.02 29.03
N GLU A 125 4.76 38.61 29.43
CA GLU A 125 6.01 37.88 29.72
C GLU A 125 5.83 36.85 30.85
N ARG A 126 5.09 37.20 31.92
CA ARG A 126 4.77 36.26 33.00
C ARG A 126 3.89 35.09 32.53
N ALA A 127 2.91 35.35 31.66
CA ALA A 127 2.07 34.30 31.09
C ALA A 127 2.88 33.36 30.18
N GLU A 128 3.82 33.89 29.40
CA GLU A 128 4.68 33.10 28.53
C GLU A 128 5.67 32.22 29.33
N ILE A 129 6.22 32.74 30.43
CA ILE A 129 7.05 31.97 31.38
C ILE A 129 6.22 30.86 32.03
N ALA A 130 5.00 31.16 32.50
CA ALA A 130 4.11 30.16 33.08
C ALA A 130 3.73 29.05 32.08
N HIS A 131 3.49 29.41 30.81
CA HIS A 131 3.24 28.45 29.73
C HIS A 131 4.45 27.55 29.48
N LYS A 132 5.66 28.11 29.42
CA LYS A 132 6.91 27.34 29.25
C LYS A 132 7.17 26.37 30.41
N ILE A 133 6.87 26.76 31.64
CA ILE A 133 6.95 25.85 32.81
C ILE A 133 5.91 24.74 32.69
N ALA A 134 4.65 25.07 32.37
CA ALA A 134 3.59 24.07 32.23
C ALA A 134 3.85 23.06 31.10
N MET A 135 4.43 23.49 29.98
CA MET A 135 4.86 22.56 28.92
C MET A 135 6.02 21.68 29.38
N ALA A 136 7.05 22.23 30.03
CA ALA A 136 8.17 21.43 30.54
C ALA A 136 7.73 20.39 31.59
N GLU A 137 6.74 20.69 32.44
CA GLU A 137 6.14 19.71 33.36
C GLU A 137 5.31 18.65 32.62
N ALA A 138 4.54 19.04 31.60
CA ALA A 138 3.77 18.12 30.76
C ALA A 138 4.68 17.18 29.94
N GLU A 139 5.74 17.69 29.33
CA GLU A 139 6.77 16.94 28.62
C GLU A 139 7.49 15.96 29.55
N LYS A 140 7.89 16.42 30.74
CA LYS A 140 8.55 15.56 31.74
C LYS A 140 7.63 14.44 32.23
N LYS A 141 6.33 14.71 32.39
CA LYS A 141 5.32 13.69 32.71
C LYS A 141 5.12 12.72 31.54
N ALA A 142 4.95 13.22 30.32
CA ALA A 142 4.79 12.41 29.11
C ALA A 142 6.03 11.53 28.84
N ALA A 143 7.24 12.03 29.10
CA ALA A 143 8.47 11.27 29.00
C ALA A 143 8.55 10.14 30.06
N ALA A 144 8.10 10.41 31.30
CA ALA A 144 8.02 9.39 32.34
C ALA A 144 6.97 8.31 32.02
N GLU A 145 5.79 8.69 31.51
CA GLU A 145 4.75 7.76 31.07
C GLU A 145 5.18 6.96 29.82
N LYS A 146 5.85 7.60 28.85
CA LYS A 146 6.46 6.95 27.67
C LYS A 146 7.54 5.94 28.07
N LYS A 147 8.41 6.28 29.03
CA LYS A 147 9.42 5.36 29.58
C LYS A 147 8.77 4.18 30.29
N ALA A 148 7.78 4.41 31.16
CA ALA A 148 7.06 3.34 31.85
C ALA A 148 6.26 2.44 30.90
N ALA A 149 5.73 3.00 29.79
CA ALA A 149 5.11 2.23 28.72
C ALA A 149 6.14 1.40 27.94
N GLN A 150 7.31 1.97 27.64
CA GLN A 150 8.41 1.25 26.97
C GLN A 150 8.93 0.10 27.83
N GLU A 151 9.21 0.31 29.12
CA GLU A 151 9.66 -0.76 30.04
C GLU A 151 8.63 -1.90 30.12
N ARG A 152 7.33 -1.58 30.14
CA ARG A 152 6.25 -2.60 30.07
C ARG A 152 6.22 -3.32 28.72
N ALA A 153 6.42 -2.60 27.62
CA ALA A 153 6.48 -3.18 26.28
C ALA A 153 7.69 -4.10 26.11
N GLU A 154 8.88 -3.74 26.62
CA GLU A 154 10.08 -4.57 26.61
C GLU A 154 9.92 -5.83 27.45
N ILE A 155 9.25 -5.75 28.61
CA ILE A 155 8.93 -6.91 29.44
C ILE A 155 7.93 -7.83 28.71
N ALA A 156 6.88 -7.27 28.12
CA ALA A 156 5.91 -8.04 27.32
C ALA A 156 6.56 -8.69 26.09
N HIS A 157 7.47 -7.98 25.41
CA HIS A 157 8.22 -8.47 24.26
C HIS A 157 9.17 -9.62 24.64
N LYS A 158 9.87 -9.53 25.76
CA LYS A 158 10.73 -10.61 26.29
C LYS A 158 9.91 -11.85 26.67
N ILE A 159 8.72 -11.68 27.24
CA ILE A 159 7.78 -12.78 27.51
C ILE A 159 7.26 -13.40 26.21
N ALA A 160 6.92 -12.58 25.21
CA ALA A 160 6.46 -13.05 23.89
C ALA A 160 7.57 -13.81 23.13
N MET A 161 8.82 -13.33 23.16
CA MET A 161 9.98 -14.03 22.59
C MET A 161 10.19 -15.39 23.26
N ALA A 162 10.23 -15.46 24.59
CA ALA A 162 10.40 -16.72 25.31
C ALA A 162 9.25 -17.73 25.03
N ALA A 163 8.04 -17.23 24.77
CA ALA A 163 6.92 -18.07 24.32
C ALA A 163 7.09 -18.54 22.86
N ALA A 164 7.53 -17.65 21.96
CA ALA A 164 7.77 -17.95 20.55
C ALA A 164 8.94 -18.93 20.34
N GLU A 165 10.07 -18.73 21.02
CA GLU A 165 11.21 -19.67 21.03
C GLU A 165 10.78 -21.07 21.50
N LYS A 166 9.98 -21.13 22.58
CA LYS A 166 9.48 -22.39 23.12
C LYS A 166 8.50 -23.09 22.17
N LYS A 167 7.69 -22.33 21.42
CA LYS A 167 6.83 -22.85 20.35
C LYS A 167 7.67 -23.37 19.18
N ALA A 168 8.60 -22.56 18.66
CA ALA A 168 9.48 -22.93 17.55
C ALA A 168 10.36 -24.16 17.88
N ALA A 169 10.84 -24.29 19.11
CA ALA A 169 11.56 -25.48 19.58
C ALA A 169 10.68 -26.74 19.58
N ALA A 170 9.40 -26.63 19.97
CA ALA A 170 8.45 -27.73 19.92
C ALA A 170 8.09 -28.12 18.49
N GLU A 171 7.88 -27.13 17.61
CA GLU A 171 7.58 -27.35 16.19
C GLU A 171 8.77 -27.96 15.44
N LYS A 172 9.99 -27.49 15.71
CA LYS A 172 11.24 -28.07 15.18
C LYS A 172 11.42 -29.53 15.60
N LYS A 173 11.11 -29.86 16.86
CA LYS A 173 11.12 -31.25 17.35
C LYS A 173 10.06 -32.11 16.65
N ALA A 174 8.82 -31.62 16.54
CA ALA A 174 7.75 -32.34 15.83
C ALA A 174 8.06 -32.55 14.33
N ALA A 175 8.74 -31.61 13.69
CA ALA A 175 9.23 -31.76 12.32
C ALA A 175 10.32 -32.83 12.18
N GLN A 176 11.26 -32.90 13.13
CA GLN A 176 12.28 -33.96 13.18
C GLN A 176 11.63 -35.35 13.36
N GLU A 177 10.68 -35.49 14.29
CA GLU A 177 9.97 -36.75 14.55
C GLU A 177 9.16 -37.22 13.32
N ARG A 178 8.55 -36.29 12.56
CA ARG A 178 7.88 -36.61 11.27
C ARG A 178 8.89 -37.06 10.20
N ALA A 179 9.98 -36.32 10.01
CA ALA A 179 11.00 -36.65 9.01
C ALA A 179 11.69 -38.00 9.28
N GLU A 180 11.82 -38.40 10.55
CA GLU A 180 12.32 -39.72 10.92
C GLU A 180 11.29 -40.83 10.65
N ALA A 181 10.01 -40.59 10.93
CA ALA A 181 8.93 -41.51 10.60
C ALA A 181 8.78 -41.74 9.08
N GLU A 182 8.88 -40.68 8.26
CA GLU A 182 8.87 -40.76 6.80
C GLU A 182 10.09 -41.54 6.26
N ARG A 183 11.29 -41.28 6.80
CA ARG A 183 12.50 -42.05 6.47
C ARG A 183 12.39 -43.53 6.83
N LYS A 184 11.68 -43.87 7.92
CA LYS A 184 11.39 -45.25 8.29
C LYS A 184 10.42 -45.90 7.29
N ALA A 185 9.28 -45.26 7.00
CA ALA A 185 8.31 -45.76 6.03
C ALA A 185 8.90 -45.95 4.63
N ALA A 186 9.78 -45.03 4.19
CA ALA A 186 10.50 -45.15 2.91
C ALA A 186 11.44 -46.37 2.87
N ARG A 187 12.13 -46.68 3.98
CA ARG A 187 12.97 -47.90 4.10
C ARG A 187 12.14 -49.17 4.07
N GLU A 188 11.04 -49.21 4.82
CA GLU A 188 10.12 -50.36 4.87
C GLU A 188 9.49 -50.63 3.49
N LYS A 189 9.12 -49.57 2.75
CA LYS A 189 8.66 -49.69 1.36
C LYS A 189 9.75 -50.24 0.42
N ALA A 190 10.98 -49.69 0.48
CA ALA A 190 12.08 -50.14 -0.36
C ALA A 190 12.49 -51.60 -0.10
N GLU A 191 12.39 -52.06 1.15
CA GLU A 191 12.62 -53.47 1.52
C GLU A 191 11.50 -54.38 0.99
N ALA A 192 10.23 -53.97 1.08
CA ALA A 192 9.10 -54.69 0.49
C ALA A 192 9.23 -54.82 -1.05
N GLU A 193 9.64 -53.75 -1.73
CA GLU A 193 9.90 -53.76 -3.18
C GLU A 193 11.07 -54.69 -3.55
N ARG A 194 12.14 -54.73 -2.73
CA ARG A 194 13.25 -55.68 -2.90
C ARG A 194 12.78 -57.13 -2.79
N VAL A 195 11.98 -57.45 -1.76
CA VAL A 195 11.45 -58.81 -1.54
C VAL A 195 10.51 -59.23 -2.68
N ALA A 196 9.64 -58.34 -3.17
CA ALA A 196 8.77 -58.61 -4.31
C ALA A 196 9.57 -58.90 -5.60
N LEU A 197 10.63 -58.13 -5.86
CA LEU A 197 11.52 -58.35 -7.00
C LEU A 197 12.26 -59.70 -6.91
N GLU A 198 12.68 -60.10 -5.72
CA GLU A 198 13.38 -61.37 -5.48
C GLU A 198 12.43 -62.58 -5.61
N GLN A 199 11.19 -62.47 -5.11
CA GLN A 199 10.14 -63.47 -5.35
C GLN A 199 9.83 -63.62 -6.84
N LYS A 200 9.74 -62.51 -7.59
CA LYS A 200 9.53 -62.56 -9.05
C LYS A 200 10.68 -63.28 -9.76
N ARG A 201 11.94 -62.96 -9.45
CA ARG A 201 13.12 -63.64 -10.03
C ARG A 201 13.10 -65.15 -9.80
N GLU A 202 12.67 -65.60 -8.61
CA GLU A 202 12.59 -67.03 -8.29
C GLU A 202 11.39 -67.73 -8.98
N ILE A 203 10.30 -67.01 -9.28
CA ILE A 203 9.22 -67.50 -10.16
C ILE A 203 9.72 -67.63 -11.61
N ASP A 204 10.37 -66.58 -12.15
CA ASP A 204 10.93 -66.57 -13.51
C ASP A 204 11.96 -67.70 -13.70
N ARG A 205 12.80 -67.94 -12.69
CA ARG A 205 13.76 -69.05 -12.64
C ARG A 205 13.09 -70.43 -12.67
N LYS A 206 11.98 -70.62 -11.93
CA LYS A 206 11.21 -71.86 -11.94
C LYS A 206 10.53 -72.10 -13.29
N ALA A 207 9.97 -71.05 -13.91
CA ALA A 207 9.42 -71.13 -15.27
C ALA A 207 10.49 -71.52 -16.31
N ALA A 208 11.70 -70.94 -16.21
CA ALA A 208 12.83 -71.30 -17.08
C ALA A 208 13.25 -72.78 -16.93
N ILE A 209 13.26 -73.32 -15.71
CA ILE A 209 13.57 -74.74 -15.46
C ILE A 209 12.48 -75.67 -16.02
N ILE A 210 11.21 -75.28 -15.95
CA ILE A 210 10.09 -76.03 -16.56
C ILE A 210 10.25 -76.05 -18.09
N SER A 211 10.43 -74.88 -18.72
CA SER A 211 10.60 -74.81 -20.19
C SER A 211 11.85 -75.55 -20.68
N ALA A 212 12.92 -75.58 -19.88
CA ALA A 212 14.11 -76.39 -20.17
C ALA A 212 13.82 -77.91 -20.13
N ARG A 213 13.00 -78.38 -19.17
CA ARG A 213 12.54 -79.78 -19.13
C ARG A 213 11.64 -80.13 -20.31
N GLU A 214 10.69 -79.26 -20.65
CA GLU A 214 9.79 -79.46 -21.80
C GLU A 214 10.58 -79.57 -23.12
N LYS A 215 11.58 -78.69 -23.32
CA LYS A 215 12.49 -78.76 -24.47
C LYS A 215 13.34 -80.04 -24.48
N ALA A 216 13.82 -80.50 -23.31
CA ALA A 216 14.55 -81.76 -23.22
C ALA A 216 13.65 -82.98 -23.52
N GLU A 217 12.40 -82.98 -23.08
CA GLU A 217 11.44 -84.05 -23.38
C GLU A 217 11.02 -84.04 -24.86
N ALA A 218 10.80 -82.86 -25.44
CA ALA A 218 10.55 -82.70 -26.88
C ALA A 218 11.73 -83.19 -27.72
N ALA A 219 12.96 -82.86 -27.33
CA ALA A 219 14.17 -83.38 -27.97
C ALA A 219 14.29 -84.91 -27.85
N ARG A 220 13.90 -85.50 -26.70
CA ARG A 220 13.89 -86.95 -26.54
C ARG A 220 12.83 -87.62 -27.44
N LYS A 221 11.63 -87.06 -27.53
CA LYS A 221 10.57 -87.53 -28.45
C LYS A 221 10.99 -87.39 -29.92
N ALA A 222 11.75 -86.35 -30.27
CA ALA A 222 12.32 -86.18 -31.60
C ALA A 222 13.41 -87.24 -31.89
N ALA A 223 14.25 -87.58 -30.92
CA ALA A 223 15.23 -88.67 -31.04
C ALA A 223 14.55 -90.05 -31.17
N ASP A 224 13.53 -90.34 -30.36
CA ASP A 224 12.72 -91.55 -30.44
C ASP A 224 12.00 -91.67 -31.80
N ALA A 225 11.57 -90.54 -32.39
CA ALA A 225 11.00 -90.47 -33.74
C ALA A 225 12.06 -90.67 -34.84
N ALA A 226 13.26 -90.08 -34.70
CA ALA A 226 14.36 -90.25 -35.63
C ALA A 226 14.86 -91.71 -35.67
N ALA A 227 14.97 -92.38 -34.51
CA ALA A 227 15.31 -93.80 -34.44
C ALA A 227 14.27 -94.70 -35.11
N LYS A 228 12.97 -94.33 -35.03
CA LYS A 228 11.90 -95.01 -35.79
C LYS A 228 11.96 -94.73 -37.29
N ALA A 229 12.36 -93.52 -37.69
CA ALA A 229 12.56 -93.17 -39.10
C ALA A 229 13.75 -93.95 -39.71
N GLU A 230 14.88 -94.04 -39.00
CA GLU A 230 16.05 -94.82 -39.44
C GLU A 230 15.73 -96.32 -39.56
N LEU A 231 14.93 -96.87 -38.65
CA LEU A 231 14.44 -98.24 -38.74
C LEU A 231 13.50 -98.44 -39.93
N ALA A 232 12.61 -97.49 -40.20
CA ALA A 232 11.73 -97.52 -41.37
C ALA A 232 12.54 -97.38 -42.69
N GLU A 233 13.60 -96.58 -42.69
CA GLU A 233 14.47 -96.37 -43.86
C GLU A 233 15.34 -97.59 -44.15
N LYS A 234 15.84 -98.30 -43.12
CA LYS A 234 16.45 -99.64 -43.26
C LYS A 234 15.49 -100.64 -43.90
N ASN A 235 14.25 -100.73 -43.40
CA ASN A 235 13.22 -101.60 -43.98
C ASN A 235 12.86 -101.20 -45.43
N ARG A 236 12.98 -99.91 -45.80
CA ARG A 236 12.74 -99.40 -47.15
C ARG A 236 13.92 -99.68 -48.09
N ALA A 237 15.15 -99.64 -47.59
CA ALA A 237 16.36 -99.98 -48.34
C ALA A 237 16.42 -101.47 -48.74
N GLU A 238 15.86 -102.38 -47.93
CA GLU A 238 15.72 -103.78 -48.31
C GLU A 238 14.70 -103.99 -49.45
N GLN A 239 13.61 -103.21 -49.49
CA GLN A 239 12.61 -103.31 -50.57
C GLN A 239 13.11 -102.78 -51.93
N ILE A 240 14.10 -101.88 -51.94
CA ILE A 240 14.65 -101.27 -53.17
C ILE A 240 15.68 -102.19 -53.88
N LYS A 241 16.05 -103.33 -53.28
CA LYS A 241 17.03 -104.28 -53.86
C LYS A 241 16.50 -105.19 -54.98
N HIS A 242 15.24 -105.04 -55.40
CA HIS A 242 14.67 -105.77 -56.53
C HIS A 242 13.99 -104.85 -57.56
N SER A 243 14.11 -105.23 -58.83
CA SER A 243 13.49 -104.64 -60.03
C SER A 243 13.95 -103.23 -60.49
N GLU A 244 15.19 -103.14 -60.97
CA GLU A 244 15.50 -102.23 -62.09
C GLU A 244 15.20 -102.93 -63.43
N ASN A 245 14.25 -102.42 -64.24
CA ASN A 245 14.28 -102.55 -65.70
C ASN A 245 13.26 -101.66 -66.45
N LYS A 246 13.69 -101.18 -67.62
CA LYS A 246 12.92 -100.55 -68.72
C LYS A 246 12.12 -99.25 -68.47
N LEU A 247 12.68 -98.16 -69.03
CA LEU A 247 12.14 -97.35 -70.14
C LEU A 247 10.64 -96.94 -70.15
N GLY A 248 10.39 -95.63 -70.17
CA GLY A 248 9.81 -95.03 -71.40
C GLY A 248 8.66 -94.01 -71.28
N ASN A 249 8.95 -92.78 -71.74
CA ASN A 249 8.09 -91.89 -72.56
C ASN A 249 6.81 -91.21 -71.99
N HIS A 250 6.60 -89.97 -72.47
CA HIS A 250 5.34 -89.18 -72.44
C HIS A 250 4.68 -88.86 -71.07
N SER A 251 3.62 -88.06 -71.00
CA SER A 251 3.46 -86.62 -71.34
C SER A 251 2.13 -86.10 -70.77
N SER A 252 1.91 -84.78 -70.78
CA SER A 252 0.59 -84.10 -70.84
C SER A 252 -0.48 -84.34 -69.74
N ASN A 253 -0.83 -83.23 -69.07
CA ASN A 253 -2.19 -82.68 -68.88
C ASN A 253 -3.09 -83.06 -67.68
N GLU A 254 -3.98 -82.09 -67.40
CA GLU A 254 -5.36 -82.20 -66.86
C GLU A 254 -5.52 -82.64 -65.37
N GLU A 255 -6.03 -81.80 -64.45
CA GLU A 255 -7.42 -81.28 -64.24
C GLU A 255 -8.13 -82.06 -63.10
N GLU A 256 -9.11 -81.57 -62.34
CA GLU A 256 -9.56 -80.21 -61.97
C GLU A 256 -10.37 -80.31 -60.64
N MET A 257 -11.08 -79.25 -60.22
CA MET A 257 -12.13 -79.20 -59.17
C MET A 257 -11.70 -79.42 -57.69
N SER A 258 -12.29 -78.77 -56.69
CA SER A 258 -13.19 -77.58 -56.58
C SER A 258 -13.00 -76.98 -55.16
N LYS A 259 -12.98 -75.65 -54.90
CA LYS A 259 -14.01 -74.58 -55.03
C LYS A 259 -15.29 -74.88 -54.23
N PRO A 260 -15.98 -73.89 -53.60
CA PRO A 260 -15.87 -72.41 -53.73
C PRO A 260 -15.18 -71.75 -52.49
N ALA A 261 -14.71 -70.49 -52.45
CA ALA A 261 -15.22 -69.17 -52.91
C ALA A 261 -16.48 -68.72 -52.12
N LYS A 262 -16.69 -67.46 -51.70
CA LYS A 262 -16.27 -66.09 -52.11
C LYS A 262 -15.99 -65.26 -50.82
N ASN A 263 -15.54 -63.99 -50.73
CA ASN A 263 -14.89 -62.90 -51.50
C ASN A 263 -14.53 -61.82 -50.43
N THR A 264 -13.66 -60.80 -50.53
CA THR A 264 -12.70 -60.20 -51.51
C THR A 264 -11.62 -59.47 -50.64
N GLY A 265 -10.58 -58.76 -51.07
CA GLY A 265 -10.20 -58.12 -52.35
C GLY A 265 -10.40 -56.59 -52.31
N SER A 266 -9.41 -55.72 -52.57
CA SER A 266 -8.01 -55.99 -52.95
C SER A 266 -7.08 -54.74 -52.89
N LYS A 267 -5.78 -54.96 -52.66
CA LYS A 267 -4.61 -54.14 -53.13
C LYS A 267 -4.41 -52.74 -52.50
N THR A 268 -3.21 -52.12 -52.50
CA THR A 268 -1.94 -52.47 -53.19
C THR A 268 -0.69 -52.12 -52.35
N ASP A 269 0.43 -52.70 -52.76
CA ASP A 269 1.84 -52.49 -52.35
C ASP A 269 2.34 -51.05 -52.72
N ASN A 270 3.53 -50.53 -52.39
CA ASN A 270 4.78 -51.07 -51.80
C ASN A 270 5.64 -49.87 -51.25
N PRO A 271 6.56 -50.03 -50.28
CA PRO A 271 7.42 -48.92 -49.81
C PRO A 271 8.78 -48.83 -50.52
N SER A 272 9.46 -47.69 -50.39
CA SER A 272 10.89 -47.54 -50.70
C SER A 272 11.50 -46.40 -49.87
N SER A 273 12.79 -46.50 -49.54
CA SER A 273 13.58 -45.44 -48.90
C SER A 273 15.06 -45.55 -49.30
N ASP A 274 15.70 -44.43 -49.64
CA ASP A 274 17.15 -44.37 -49.77
C ASP A 274 17.73 -42.99 -49.42
N LYS A 275 19.07 -42.91 -49.34
CA LYS A 275 19.83 -42.09 -48.38
C LYS A 275 20.20 -40.66 -48.83
N SER A 276 20.44 -39.85 -47.79
CA SER A 276 21.66 -39.02 -47.57
C SER A 276 21.77 -37.52 -47.96
N HIS A 277 22.52 -36.84 -47.07
CA HIS A 277 23.59 -35.84 -47.30
C HIS A 277 23.33 -34.31 -47.20
N VAL A 278 24.00 -33.73 -46.18
CA VAL A 278 24.79 -32.47 -46.17
C VAL A 278 24.10 -31.12 -46.48
N GLY A 279 24.19 -30.18 -45.53
CA GLY A 279 23.97 -28.74 -45.73
C GLY A 279 24.39 -27.93 -44.48
N LYS A 280 24.92 -26.71 -44.66
CA LYS A 280 25.37 -25.82 -43.56
C LYS A 280 24.52 -24.54 -43.49
N SER A 281 24.22 -24.12 -42.24
CA SER A 281 24.14 -22.73 -41.77
C SER A 281 23.49 -21.65 -42.65
N THR A 282 22.33 -21.14 -42.22
CA THR A 282 22.22 -19.76 -41.64
C THR A 282 20.87 -19.54 -40.92
N LEU A 283 20.88 -18.72 -39.87
CA LEU A 283 19.71 -18.00 -39.33
C LEU A 283 19.40 -16.78 -40.22
N PRO A 284 18.20 -16.14 -40.21
CA PRO A 284 17.37 -15.90 -39.01
C PRO A 284 15.84 -15.96 -39.26
N ALA A 285 15.10 -15.16 -38.47
CA ALA A 285 13.65 -14.92 -38.42
C ALA A 285 12.83 -15.96 -37.64
N GLN A 286 12.22 -15.49 -36.55
CA GLN A 286 11.13 -16.17 -35.84
C GLN A 286 9.80 -15.72 -36.45
N ASP A 287 8.94 -16.68 -36.78
CA ASP A 287 7.49 -16.51 -36.71
C ASP A 287 6.91 -17.89 -36.43
N ASN A 288 5.90 -17.97 -35.55
CA ASN A 288 5.26 -19.25 -35.26
C ASN A 288 3.80 -19.08 -34.81
N THR A 289 2.91 -19.00 -35.80
CA THR A 289 1.46 -18.89 -35.61
C THR A 289 0.81 -20.27 -35.49
N GLY A 290 0.13 -20.50 -34.36
CA GLY A 290 -1.10 -21.28 -34.26
C GLY A 290 -1.19 -22.68 -34.89
N LYS A 291 -1.12 -23.71 -34.02
CA LYS A 291 -2.28 -24.58 -33.68
C LYS A 291 -3.11 -25.18 -34.84
N VAL A 292 -3.20 -26.52 -34.88
CA VAL A 292 -4.46 -27.29 -35.04
C VAL A 292 -4.20 -28.80 -34.80
N THR A 293 -4.88 -29.34 -33.78
CA THR A 293 -5.54 -30.68 -33.59
C THR A 293 -4.90 -32.00 -34.14
N ASP A 294 -5.33 -33.21 -33.78
CA ASP A 294 -6.43 -33.64 -32.88
C ASP A 294 -6.18 -34.96 -32.13
N LEU A 295 -7.14 -35.29 -31.25
CA LEU A 295 -7.34 -36.51 -30.46
C LEU A 295 -7.09 -37.85 -31.17
N SER A 296 -6.72 -38.85 -30.36
CA SER A 296 -7.44 -40.14 -30.35
C SER A 296 -7.29 -40.85 -28.99
N ASP A 297 -8.43 -41.09 -28.36
CA ASP A 297 -8.62 -42.05 -27.27
C ASP A 297 -8.48 -43.51 -27.83
N ASP A 298 -8.56 -44.62 -27.09
CA ASP A 298 -9.38 -44.86 -25.90
C ASP A 298 -9.08 -46.21 -25.19
N ASN A 299 -9.69 -46.38 -24.01
CA ASN A 299 -10.28 -47.60 -23.43
C ASN A 299 -9.47 -48.68 -22.66
N ASN A 300 -9.90 -48.82 -21.40
CA ASN A 300 -10.15 -50.07 -20.62
C ASN A 300 -8.96 -50.85 -20.01
N ASN A 301 -9.10 -51.48 -18.81
CA ASN A 301 -10.27 -51.63 -17.92
C ASN A 301 -9.87 -51.53 -16.42
N ALA A 302 -10.85 -51.37 -15.52
CA ALA A 302 -10.67 -51.16 -14.08
C ALA A 302 -10.63 -52.46 -13.23
N THR A 303 -10.08 -52.40 -12.01
CA THR A 303 -10.80 -52.63 -10.72
C THR A 303 -9.84 -52.72 -9.51
N GLN A 304 -10.41 -52.52 -8.30
CA GLN A 304 -9.79 -52.68 -6.95
C GLN A 304 -8.76 -51.57 -6.58
N HIS A 305 -8.70 -51.04 -5.35
CA HIS A 305 -9.37 -51.37 -4.08
C HIS A 305 -10.06 -50.17 -3.41
N GLN A 306 -11.00 -50.45 -2.49
CA GLN A 306 -11.49 -49.50 -1.48
C GLN A 306 -10.81 -49.72 -0.11
N ASN A 307 -10.91 -48.70 0.74
CA ASN A 307 -10.51 -48.65 2.17
C ASN A 307 -8.99 -48.51 2.42
N ASN A 308 -8.52 -47.77 3.44
CA ASN A 308 -9.24 -47.25 4.62
C ASN A 308 -8.66 -45.95 5.21
N LYS A 309 -9.54 -45.17 5.87
CA LYS A 309 -9.32 -44.11 6.90
C LYS A 309 -8.63 -42.78 6.54
N ASN A 310 -9.39 -41.71 6.80
CA ASN A 310 -8.98 -40.30 6.87
C ASN A 310 -7.89 -40.03 7.92
N VAL A 311 -7.12 -38.96 7.67
CA VAL A 311 -6.53 -38.10 8.72
C VAL A 311 -7.05 -36.68 8.49
N SER A 312 -7.48 -35.99 9.54
CA SER A 312 -8.12 -34.66 9.45
C SER A 312 -7.09 -33.53 9.61
N PRO A 313 -7.24 -32.38 8.92
CA PRO A 313 -6.46 -31.18 9.21
C PRO A 313 -6.67 -30.72 10.65
N THR A 314 -5.60 -30.27 11.31
CA THR A 314 -5.62 -29.90 12.74
C THR A 314 -6.17 -28.48 12.93
N GLN A 315 -7.12 -28.31 13.85
CA GLN A 315 -7.61 -26.99 14.26
C GLN A 315 -6.52 -26.19 15.01
N PRO A 316 -6.46 -24.86 14.84
CA PRO A 316 -5.85 -23.97 15.83
C PRO A 316 -6.55 -24.09 17.18
N ALA A 317 -5.81 -23.97 18.28
CA ALA A 317 -6.37 -24.06 19.63
C ALA A 317 -7.21 -22.82 19.97
N ALA A 318 -8.35 -23.01 20.64
CA ALA A 318 -9.26 -21.93 20.99
C ALA A 318 -8.82 -21.22 22.29
N GLU A 319 -8.49 -19.94 22.22
CA GLU A 319 -8.47 -19.07 23.40
C GLU A 319 -9.90 -18.82 23.90
N LYS A 320 -10.11 -18.90 25.21
CA LYS A 320 -11.41 -18.59 25.84
C LYS A 320 -11.60 -17.08 26.05
N GLY A 321 -11.66 -16.33 24.95
CA GLY A 321 -12.17 -14.95 24.95
C GLY A 321 -13.69 -14.94 24.80
N THR A 322 -14.42 -14.41 25.79
CA THR A 322 -15.89 -14.31 25.73
C THR A 322 -16.33 -13.04 24.97
N THR A 323 -16.38 -13.11 23.65
CA THR A 323 -17.09 -12.14 22.80
C THR A 323 -18.40 -12.74 22.30
N ALA A 324 -19.51 -12.00 22.43
CA ALA A 324 -20.83 -12.50 22.10
C ALA A 324 -21.05 -12.49 20.57
N THR A 325 -20.98 -13.66 19.94
CA THR A 325 -21.39 -13.83 18.54
C THR A 325 -22.90 -13.64 18.42
N ALA A 326 -23.33 -12.44 18.03
CA ALA A 326 -24.71 -12.20 17.64
C ALA A 326 -25.07 -13.06 16.41
N HIS A 327 -26.18 -13.77 16.47
CA HIS A 327 -26.80 -14.33 15.28
C HIS A 327 -27.36 -13.16 14.46
N ILE A 328 -26.65 -12.78 13.39
CA ILE A 328 -26.89 -11.52 12.66
C ILE A 328 -28.28 -11.47 12.03
N HIS A 329 -28.82 -12.61 11.60
CA HIS A 329 -30.10 -12.67 10.92
C HIS A 329 -31.03 -13.74 11.49
N ASN A 330 -32.28 -13.36 11.67
CA ASN A 330 -33.38 -14.23 12.05
C ASN A 330 -34.51 -13.91 11.06
N PRO A 331 -34.91 -14.84 10.16
CA PRO A 331 -35.79 -14.51 9.04
C PRO A 331 -37.19 -14.17 9.57
N ALA A 332 -37.50 -12.87 9.59
CA ALA A 332 -38.87 -12.40 9.71
C ALA A 332 -39.68 -12.85 8.49
N GLU A 333 -41.00 -13.03 8.66
CA GLU A 333 -41.89 -13.41 7.56
C GLU A 333 -41.84 -12.33 6.46
N GLY A 334 -41.25 -12.70 5.32
CA GLY A 334 -41.15 -11.81 4.15
C GLY A 334 -42.54 -11.45 3.63
N LYS A 335 -42.73 -10.17 3.33
CA LYS A 335 -43.96 -9.66 2.71
C LYS A 335 -43.99 -10.11 1.25
N GLN A 336 -45.16 -10.52 0.75
CA GLN A 336 -45.30 -10.79 -0.68
C GLN A 336 -45.13 -9.48 -1.48
N SER A 337 -44.57 -9.58 -2.69
CA SER A 337 -44.52 -8.46 -3.65
C SER A 337 -45.92 -8.03 -4.09
N GLU A 338 -46.05 -6.82 -4.63
CA GLU A 338 -47.34 -6.31 -5.15
C GLU A 338 -47.91 -7.18 -6.30
N SER A 339 -47.05 -7.88 -7.03
CA SER A 339 -47.44 -8.83 -8.08
C SER A 339 -47.82 -10.22 -7.55
N GLY A 340 -47.41 -10.57 -6.32
CA GLY A 340 -47.60 -11.90 -5.75
C GLY A 340 -46.50 -12.91 -6.07
N ASP A 341 -45.54 -12.60 -6.96
CA ASP A 341 -44.57 -13.58 -7.49
C ASP A 341 -43.45 -13.98 -6.53
N TYR A 342 -43.02 -13.08 -5.64
CA TYR A 342 -41.86 -13.28 -4.76
C TYR A 342 -42.05 -12.61 -3.40
N LYS A 343 -41.09 -12.80 -2.48
CA LYS A 343 -41.06 -12.17 -1.16
C LYS A 343 -39.99 -11.08 -1.06
N VAL A 344 -40.36 -10.01 -0.39
CA VAL A 344 -39.50 -8.90 0.00
C VAL A 344 -39.34 -8.91 1.51
N TYR A 345 -38.09 -8.86 1.96
CA TYR A 345 -37.71 -8.97 3.36
C TYR A 345 -36.98 -7.69 3.81
N GLU A 346 -36.79 -7.52 5.13
CA GLU A 346 -36.07 -6.37 5.70
C GLU A 346 -34.83 -6.82 6.49
N SER A 347 -33.71 -6.14 6.28
CA SER A 347 -32.47 -6.26 7.06
C SER A 347 -32.24 -4.98 7.86
N LYS A 348 -31.89 -5.09 9.14
CA LYS A 348 -31.58 -3.92 10.00
C LYS A 348 -30.36 -3.13 9.53
N GLN A 349 -29.44 -3.77 8.81
CA GLN A 349 -28.18 -3.20 8.35
C GLN A 349 -28.22 -2.83 6.85
N TYR A 350 -29.01 -3.56 6.06
CA TYR A 350 -29.01 -3.48 4.59
C TYR A 350 -30.36 -3.08 3.97
N GLY A 351 -31.40 -2.85 4.78
CA GLY A 351 -32.75 -2.50 4.32
C GLY A 351 -33.43 -3.63 3.57
N ARG A 352 -34.31 -3.27 2.61
CA ARG A 352 -35.07 -4.25 1.82
C ARG A 352 -34.16 -5.16 1.02
N TYR A 353 -34.48 -6.46 1.03
CA TYR A 353 -33.74 -7.46 0.27
C TYR A 353 -34.62 -8.57 -0.33
N ILE A 354 -34.08 -9.22 -1.36
CA ILE A 354 -34.60 -10.43 -2.01
C ILE A 354 -33.68 -11.62 -1.68
N ASN A 355 -34.26 -12.76 -1.32
CA ASN A 355 -33.52 -14.00 -1.04
C ASN A 355 -33.36 -14.85 -2.31
N VAL A 356 -32.14 -15.23 -2.69
CA VAL A 356 -31.92 -16.08 -3.88
C VAL A 356 -32.54 -17.49 -3.75
N ASN A 357 -32.70 -17.98 -2.52
CA ASN A 357 -33.24 -19.32 -2.28
C ASN A 357 -34.74 -19.40 -2.64
N ASP A 358 -35.47 -18.29 -2.56
CA ASP A 358 -36.89 -18.20 -2.96
C ASP A 358 -37.07 -18.36 -4.49
N PHE A 359 -36.01 -18.15 -5.27
CA PHE A 359 -35.96 -18.32 -6.74
C PHE A 359 -35.38 -19.68 -7.14
N GLY A 360 -35.13 -20.59 -6.19
CA GLY A 360 -34.64 -21.94 -6.45
C GLY A 360 -33.12 -22.06 -6.64
N ALA A 361 -32.33 -21.11 -6.13
CA ALA A 361 -30.87 -21.27 -6.03
C ALA A 361 -30.52 -22.50 -5.14
N ASP A 362 -29.36 -23.13 -5.38
CA ASP A 362 -28.89 -24.28 -4.61
C ASP A 362 -27.86 -23.84 -3.55
N PRO A 363 -28.25 -23.65 -2.27
CA PRO A 363 -27.34 -23.29 -1.18
C PRO A 363 -26.39 -24.44 -0.75
N THR A 364 -26.36 -25.56 -1.49
CA THR A 364 -25.35 -26.62 -1.33
C THR A 364 -24.26 -26.59 -2.40
N GLY A 365 -24.39 -25.74 -3.43
CA GLY A 365 -23.36 -25.52 -4.45
C GLY A 365 -23.13 -26.72 -5.39
N LYS A 366 -24.08 -27.64 -5.48
CA LYS A 366 -23.99 -28.85 -6.33
C LYS A 366 -24.61 -28.64 -7.72
N LYS A 367 -25.42 -27.59 -7.87
CA LYS A 367 -26.03 -27.14 -9.11
C LYS A 367 -25.69 -25.69 -9.38
N ASP A 368 -25.65 -25.32 -10.66
CA ASP A 368 -25.55 -23.93 -11.07
C ASP A 368 -26.77 -23.14 -10.58
N SER A 369 -26.50 -22.11 -9.78
CA SER A 369 -27.50 -21.22 -9.20
C SER A 369 -27.68 -19.94 -10.00
N LEU A 370 -26.88 -19.71 -11.06
CA LEU A 370 -26.84 -18.44 -11.80
C LEU A 370 -28.19 -18.03 -12.39
N ALA A 371 -28.99 -18.98 -12.86
CA ALA A 371 -30.32 -18.70 -13.40
C ALA A 371 -31.29 -18.14 -12.33
N ALA A 372 -31.30 -18.75 -11.14
CA ALA A 372 -32.10 -18.28 -10.01
C ALA A 372 -31.60 -16.94 -9.47
N ILE A 373 -30.27 -16.75 -9.42
CA ILE A 373 -29.64 -15.48 -9.01
C ILE A 373 -30.01 -14.35 -9.98
N LYS A 374 -30.07 -14.60 -11.29
CA LYS A 374 -30.51 -13.60 -12.29
C LYS A 374 -31.99 -13.21 -12.09
N ALA A 375 -32.88 -14.17 -11.89
CA ALA A 375 -34.29 -13.87 -11.59
C ALA A 375 -34.47 -13.09 -10.26
N ALA A 376 -33.67 -13.42 -9.24
CA ALA A 376 -33.66 -12.69 -7.97
C ALA A 376 -33.07 -11.27 -8.10
N LEU A 377 -32.09 -11.05 -8.99
CA LEU A 377 -31.59 -9.71 -9.36
C LEU A 377 -32.64 -8.87 -10.08
N GLU A 378 -33.45 -9.45 -10.98
CA GLU A 378 -34.56 -8.74 -11.62
C GLU A 378 -35.63 -8.29 -10.60
N ALA A 379 -35.93 -9.12 -9.60
CA ALA A 379 -36.80 -8.73 -8.49
C ALA A 379 -36.15 -7.62 -7.64
N ALA A 380 -34.87 -7.77 -7.27
CA ALA A 380 -34.15 -6.77 -6.49
C ALA A 380 -33.98 -5.43 -7.24
N HIS A 381 -33.91 -5.45 -8.58
CA HIS A 381 -33.96 -4.26 -9.43
C HIS A 381 -35.31 -3.54 -9.28
N LYS A 382 -36.42 -4.25 -9.50
CA LYS A 382 -37.80 -3.70 -9.40
C LYS A 382 -38.04 -3.09 -8.02
N GLU A 383 -37.66 -3.82 -6.98
CA GLU A 383 -37.80 -3.37 -5.59
C GLU A 383 -36.84 -2.23 -5.21
N LYS A 384 -35.73 -2.01 -5.93
CA LYS A 384 -34.61 -1.17 -5.50
C LYS A 384 -33.98 -1.67 -4.19
N ALA A 385 -33.75 -2.98 -4.12
CA ALA A 385 -33.38 -3.75 -2.94
C ALA A 385 -31.98 -4.37 -3.05
N MET A 386 -31.49 -4.92 -1.93
CA MET A 386 -30.30 -5.78 -1.89
C MET A 386 -30.64 -7.22 -2.31
N LEU A 387 -29.62 -7.98 -2.71
CA LEU A 387 -29.69 -9.44 -2.82
C LEU A 387 -29.12 -10.10 -1.55
N PHE A 388 -29.79 -11.13 -1.04
CA PHE A 388 -29.33 -11.93 0.10
C PHE A 388 -29.05 -13.38 -0.30
N MET A 389 -27.95 -13.94 0.22
CA MET A 389 -27.48 -15.29 -0.08
C MET A 389 -27.03 -15.99 1.21
N ASP A 390 -27.59 -17.16 1.51
CA ASP A 390 -27.29 -17.95 2.72
C ASP A 390 -27.04 -19.41 2.35
N GLY A 391 -25.76 -19.79 2.30
CA GLY A 391 -25.29 -21.10 1.83
C GLY A 391 -24.08 -21.01 0.92
N THR A 392 -23.68 -22.17 0.38
CA THR A 392 -22.66 -22.27 -0.66
C THR A 392 -23.33 -22.37 -2.02
N TYR A 393 -22.91 -21.57 -2.99
CA TYR A 393 -23.49 -21.52 -4.33
C TYR A 393 -22.40 -21.75 -5.37
N TYR A 394 -22.75 -22.46 -6.44
CA TYR A 394 -21.94 -22.53 -7.65
C TYR A 394 -22.59 -21.67 -8.74
N ILE A 395 -21.78 -20.93 -9.49
CA ILE A 395 -22.19 -20.16 -10.67
C ILE A 395 -21.32 -20.55 -11.87
N SER A 396 -21.96 -20.88 -12.99
CA SER A 396 -21.26 -21.22 -14.24
C SER A 396 -20.64 -20.01 -14.98
N ASP A 397 -21.07 -18.81 -14.61
CA ASP A 397 -20.63 -17.52 -15.15
C ASP A 397 -20.92 -16.40 -14.13
N GLN A 398 -20.51 -15.17 -14.45
CA GLN A 398 -20.56 -13.97 -13.63
C GLN A 398 -21.97 -13.56 -13.15
N ILE A 399 -22.03 -13.14 -11.88
CA ILE A 399 -23.12 -12.32 -11.34
C ILE A 399 -22.87 -10.86 -11.77
N VAL A 400 -23.88 -10.13 -12.22
CA VAL A 400 -23.72 -8.78 -12.79
C VAL A 400 -24.69 -7.78 -12.16
N ILE A 401 -24.18 -6.60 -11.82
CA ILE A 401 -24.93 -5.39 -11.50
C ILE A 401 -24.54 -4.31 -12.53
N ASP A 402 -25.43 -4.04 -13.47
CA ASP A 402 -25.26 -3.20 -14.67
C ASP A 402 -26.47 -2.27 -14.87
N ASN A 403 -26.58 -1.62 -16.04
CA ASN A 403 -27.72 -0.76 -16.36
C ASN A 403 -29.07 -1.50 -16.32
N ASN A 404 -29.11 -2.77 -16.77
CA ASN A 404 -30.32 -3.60 -16.76
C ASN A 404 -30.78 -3.94 -15.34
N THR A 405 -29.84 -4.00 -14.39
CA THR A 405 -30.06 -4.31 -12.97
C THR A 405 -29.83 -3.10 -12.05
N SER A 406 -29.76 -1.88 -12.60
CA SER A 406 -29.37 -0.62 -11.94
C SER A 406 -30.06 -0.30 -10.61
N GLY A 407 -31.32 -0.69 -10.42
CA GLY A 407 -32.06 -0.55 -9.16
C GLY A 407 -31.47 -1.36 -7.98
N VAL A 408 -30.81 -2.49 -8.25
CA VAL A 408 -30.18 -3.36 -7.24
C VAL A 408 -29.18 -2.56 -6.41
N LYS A 409 -29.25 -2.68 -5.09
CA LYS A 409 -28.39 -1.96 -4.15
C LYS A 409 -27.07 -2.67 -3.86
N GLY A 410 -27.00 -3.98 -4.11
CA GLY A 410 -25.84 -4.78 -3.77
C GLY A 410 -26.18 -6.23 -3.44
N ILE A 411 -25.20 -6.93 -2.87
CA ILE A 411 -25.29 -8.34 -2.45
C ILE A 411 -24.74 -8.45 -1.03
N PHE A 412 -25.42 -9.15 -0.13
CA PHE A 412 -24.87 -9.51 1.18
C PHE A 412 -25.15 -10.96 1.57
N GLY A 413 -24.32 -11.50 2.46
CA GLY A 413 -24.47 -12.85 3.01
C GLY A 413 -24.57 -12.91 4.54
N SER A 414 -24.38 -14.11 5.08
CA SER A 414 -24.41 -14.42 6.52
C SER A 414 -23.04 -14.27 7.22
N GLY A 415 -22.01 -13.87 6.47
CA GLY A 415 -20.62 -13.69 6.88
C GLY A 415 -19.64 -14.48 6.01
N MET A 416 -18.37 -14.04 6.00
CA MET A 416 -17.24 -14.77 5.41
C MET A 416 -17.23 -16.23 5.88
N GLY A 417 -16.97 -17.16 4.95
CA GLY A 417 -16.93 -18.61 5.19
C GLY A 417 -18.29 -19.29 5.40
N LYS A 418 -19.39 -18.54 5.53
CA LYS A 418 -20.76 -19.09 5.65
C LYS A 418 -21.52 -18.98 4.33
N THR A 419 -21.56 -17.77 3.77
CA THR A 419 -22.02 -17.54 2.40
C THR A 419 -20.81 -17.65 1.49
N GLN A 420 -20.83 -18.57 0.53
CA GLN A 420 -19.72 -18.76 -0.41
C GLN A 420 -20.24 -18.84 -1.85
N ILE A 421 -19.60 -18.11 -2.76
CA ILE A 421 -19.88 -18.11 -4.19
C ILE A 421 -18.65 -18.69 -4.90
N ASN A 422 -18.78 -19.92 -5.40
CA ASN A 422 -17.73 -20.63 -6.14
C ASN A 422 -17.97 -20.54 -7.65
N PHE A 423 -16.91 -20.31 -8.43
CA PHE A 423 -16.97 -20.27 -9.89
C PHE A 423 -15.66 -20.77 -10.50
N ASP A 424 -15.72 -21.36 -11.70
CA ASP A 424 -14.57 -21.98 -12.37
C ASP A 424 -14.41 -21.62 -13.86
N LYS A 425 -15.30 -20.78 -14.42
CA LYS A 425 -15.27 -20.31 -15.81
C LYS A 425 -13.84 -19.94 -16.24
N ALA A 426 -13.31 -20.68 -17.21
CA ALA A 426 -11.94 -20.48 -17.69
C ALA A 426 -11.78 -19.11 -18.39
N GLN A 427 -10.66 -18.43 -18.15
CA GLN A 427 -10.30 -17.23 -18.93
C GLN A 427 -9.90 -17.59 -20.37
N VAL A 428 -10.14 -16.66 -21.29
CA VAL A 428 -9.66 -16.78 -22.68
C VAL A 428 -8.43 -15.89 -22.89
N GLY A 429 -7.35 -16.51 -23.37
CA GLY A 429 -6.09 -15.83 -23.66
C GLY A 429 -5.26 -15.47 -22.42
N ILE A 430 -4.30 -14.58 -22.64
CA ILE A 430 -3.32 -14.07 -21.67
C ILE A 430 -3.57 -12.56 -21.52
N PHE A 431 -3.39 -12.02 -20.31
CA PHE A 431 -3.51 -10.57 -20.05
C PHE A 431 -2.28 -9.78 -20.53
N ASN A 432 -2.48 -8.64 -21.18
CA ASN A 432 -1.38 -7.77 -21.62
C ASN A 432 -0.84 -6.86 -20.51
N SER A 433 0.15 -7.34 -19.74
CA SER A 433 0.82 -6.57 -18.67
C SER A 433 1.72 -5.44 -19.16
N ASN A 434 2.03 -5.35 -20.46
CA ASN A 434 2.84 -4.25 -21.00
C ASN A 434 2.03 -2.96 -21.15
N THR A 435 0.71 -3.05 -21.30
CA THR A 435 -0.20 -1.91 -21.40
C THR A 435 -1.14 -1.79 -20.20
N ASN A 436 -1.54 -2.90 -19.60
CA ASN A 436 -2.66 -3.03 -18.66
C ASN A 436 -4.03 -2.62 -19.25
N HIS A 437 -4.21 -2.68 -20.57
CA HIS A 437 -5.41 -2.18 -21.28
C HIS A 437 -6.48 -3.23 -21.62
N ASP A 438 -6.28 -4.51 -21.28
CA ASP A 438 -7.28 -5.54 -21.59
C ASP A 438 -8.58 -5.34 -20.79
N ASP A 439 -9.73 -5.35 -21.46
CA ASP A 439 -11.03 -5.45 -20.79
C ASP A 439 -11.15 -6.83 -20.12
N VAL A 440 -11.39 -6.82 -18.80
CA VAL A 440 -11.51 -8.02 -17.96
C VAL A 440 -12.93 -8.23 -17.40
N ARG A 441 -13.93 -7.45 -17.84
CA ARG A 441 -15.33 -7.55 -17.36
C ARG A 441 -15.99 -8.91 -17.61
N ALA A 442 -15.58 -9.61 -18.67
CA ALA A 442 -16.04 -10.97 -18.99
C ALA A 442 -15.41 -12.06 -18.08
N PHE A 443 -14.54 -11.67 -17.14
CA PHE A 443 -13.75 -12.55 -16.27
C PHE A 443 -13.84 -12.08 -14.81
N ALA A 444 -15.05 -12.02 -14.26
CA ALA A 444 -15.32 -11.71 -12.86
C ALA A 444 -16.27 -12.75 -12.24
N GLY A 445 -16.15 -13.03 -10.95
CA GLY A 445 -17.19 -13.78 -10.21
C GLY A 445 -18.42 -12.91 -9.94
N ILE A 446 -18.18 -11.67 -9.48
CA ILE A 446 -19.18 -10.60 -9.37
C ILE A 446 -18.65 -9.36 -10.11
N LEU A 447 -19.47 -8.81 -11.02
CA LEU A 447 -19.20 -7.57 -11.74
C LEU A 447 -20.20 -6.47 -11.32
N VAL A 448 -19.67 -5.28 -10.99
CA VAL A 448 -20.42 -4.02 -10.95
C VAL A 448 -19.91 -3.16 -12.12
N ASP A 449 -20.77 -2.80 -13.07
CA ASP A 449 -20.37 -2.13 -14.33
C ASP A 449 -21.20 -0.86 -14.59
N GLY A 450 -20.57 0.31 -14.44
CA GLY A 450 -21.22 1.60 -14.63
C GLY A 450 -22.23 1.99 -13.53
N GLN A 451 -22.29 1.27 -12.40
CA GLN A 451 -23.34 1.42 -11.40
C GLN A 451 -22.82 1.91 -10.05
N ASN A 452 -23.16 3.15 -9.69
CA ASN A 452 -22.71 3.79 -8.46
C ASN A 452 -23.42 3.29 -7.19
N GLY A 453 -22.76 3.45 -6.04
CA GLY A 453 -23.33 3.31 -4.71
C GLY A 453 -23.76 1.88 -4.35
N LYS A 454 -23.00 0.87 -4.81
CA LYS A 454 -23.30 -0.55 -4.53
C LYS A 454 -22.58 -1.04 -3.28
N THR A 455 -23.12 -2.08 -2.65
CA THR A 455 -22.45 -2.78 -1.55
C THR A 455 -22.29 -4.27 -1.85
N ILE A 456 -21.10 -4.84 -1.65
CA ILE A 456 -20.91 -6.30 -1.63
C ILE A 456 -20.31 -6.64 -0.26
N ALA A 457 -21.01 -7.45 0.53
CA ALA A 457 -20.63 -7.65 1.93
C ALA A 457 -20.92 -9.02 2.55
N ASP A 458 -20.24 -9.32 3.66
CA ASP A 458 -20.51 -10.46 4.54
C ASP A 458 -20.58 -11.82 3.77
N LEU A 459 -19.65 -12.06 2.84
CA LEU A 459 -19.63 -13.26 1.99
C LEU A 459 -18.22 -13.65 1.52
N SER A 460 -18.03 -14.88 1.05
CA SER A 460 -16.81 -15.34 0.36
C SER A 460 -17.05 -15.49 -1.15
N VAL A 461 -16.08 -15.09 -1.97
CA VAL A 461 -16.02 -15.39 -3.41
C VAL A 461 -14.76 -16.19 -3.70
N ARG A 462 -14.86 -17.28 -4.46
CA ARG A 462 -13.72 -18.15 -4.73
C ARG A 462 -13.69 -18.62 -6.17
N TYR A 463 -12.55 -18.41 -6.82
CA TYR A 463 -12.25 -19.06 -8.10
C TYR A 463 -11.71 -20.47 -7.84
N THR A 464 -12.20 -21.46 -8.59
CA THR A 464 -11.92 -22.89 -8.35
C THR A 464 -11.37 -23.63 -9.58
N ASN A 465 -11.02 -22.91 -10.65
CA ASN A 465 -10.30 -23.51 -11.78
C ASN A 465 -8.86 -23.90 -11.38
N ALA A 466 -8.29 -24.92 -12.01
CA ALA A 466 -6.94 -25.40 -11.72
C ALA A 466 -5.82 -24.54 -12.34
N ASP A 467 -6.13 -23.70 -13.34
CA ASP A 467 -5.20 -22.83 -14.06
C ASP A 467 -4.77 -21.59 -13.24
N PHE A 468 -4.29 -21.78 -12.00
CA PHE A 468 -3.86 -20.70 -11.11
C PHE A 468 -2.46 -20.18 -11.42
N TYR A 469 -1.51 -21.09 -11.71
CA TYR A 469 -0.11 -20.76 -11.97
C TYR A 469 0.34 -21.35 -13.31
N ARG A 470 1.09 -20.54 -14.06
CA ARG A 470 1.81 -20.91 -15.28
C ARG A 470 3.24 -20.40 -15.14
N LYS A 471 4.20 -21.26 -15.48
CA LYS A 471 5.63 -20.92 -15.45
C LYS A 471 5.96 -19.80 -16.45
N ASP A 472 6.93 -18.95 -16.12
CA ASP A 472 7.48 -17.89 -16.99
C ASP A 472 6.45 -16.80 -17.39
N LEU A 473 5.34 -16.70 -16.66
CA LEU A 473 4.16 -15.91 -17.05
C LEU A 473 3.48 -15.21 -15.85
N SER A 474 4.22 -14.41 -15.08
CA SER A 474 3.76 -13.80 -13.82
C SER A 474 2.37 -13.13 -13.88
N TYR A 475 2.04 -12.44 -14.98
CA TYR A 475 0.81 -11.63 -15.12
C TYR A 475 -0.24 -12.21 -16.08
N PHE A 476 -0.25 -13.53 -16.37
CA PHE A 476 -1.15 -14.08 -17.40
C PHE A 476 -2.66 -13.91 -17.13
N GLY A 477 -3.04 -13.64 -15.88
CA GLY A 477 -4.40 -13.76 -15.40
C GLY A 477 -5.34 -12.59 -15.73
N LYS A 478 -6.57 -12.95 -16.13
CA LYS A 478 -7.70 -12.04 -16.34
C LYS A 478 -8.77 -12.13 -15.25
N VAL A 479 -8.91 -13.29 -14.60
CA VAL A 479 -10.03 -13.56 -13.67
C VAL A 479 -9.92 -12.78 -12.37
N ASN A 480 -10.96 -12.02 -12.04
CA ASN A 480 -11.12 -11.32 -10.76
C ASN A 480 -12.20 -12.04 -9.93
N GLY A 481 -12.11 -12.03 -8.60
CA GLY A 481 -13.22 -12.49 -7.77
C GLY A 481 -14.38 -11.49 -7.81
N ILE A 482 -14.08 -10.23 -7.49
CA ILE A 482 -14.99 -9.09 -7.59
C ILE A 482 -14.34 -8.03 -8.50
N LEU A 483 -15.12 -7.44 -9.40
CA LEU A 483 -14.70 -6.36 -10.27
C LEU A 483 -15.70 -5.21 -10.21
N VAL A 484 -15.22 -4.02 -9.88
CA VAL A 484 -15.96 -2.75 -9.92
C VAL A 484 -15.36 -1.91 -11.05
N ASN A 485 -16.17 -1.62 -12.06
CA ASN A 485 -15.76 -0.88 -13.24
C ASN A 485 -16.62 0.37 -13.47
N ASP A 486 -15.97 1.50 -13.77
CA ASP A 486 -16.63 2.77 -14.16
C ASP A 486 -17.73 3.20 -13.15
N ALA A 487 -17.45 3.07 -11.85
CA ALA A 487 -18.44 3.27 -10.78
C ALA A 487 -17.86 3.93 -9.52
N ASP A 488 -18.68 4.73 -8.84
CA ASP A 488 -18.34 5.50 -7.64
C ASP A 488 -19.02 4.98 -6.36
N ASN A 489 -18.53 5.43 -5.20
CA ASN A 489 -19.12 5.28 -3.87
C ASN A 489 -19.45 3.82 -3.49
N THR A 490 -18.78 2.85 -4.12
CA THR A 490 -19.02 1.42 -3.96
C THR A 490 -18.23 0.87 -2.78
N LEU A 491 -18.91 0.06 -1.96
CA LEU A 491 -18.41 -0.50 -0.71
C LEU A 491 -18.25 -2.01 -0.82
N ILE A 492 -17.01 -2.47 -0.67
CA ILE A 492 -16.68 -3.89 -0.45
C ILE A 492 -16.35 -4.03 1.03
N SER A 493 -17.11 -4.85 1.78
CA SER A 493 -17.01 -4.88 3.25
C SER A 493 -17.11 -6.29 3.81
N LYS A 494 -16.13 -6.72 4.62
CA LYS A 494 -16.14 -8.05 5.26
C LYS A 494 -16.33 -9.18 4.23
N VAL A 495 -15.64 -9.11 3.11
CA VAL A 495 -15.62 -10.19 2.10
C VAL A 495 -14.33 -10.98 2.18
N GLU A 496 -14.40 -12.28 1.89
CA GLU A 496 -13.22 -13.13 1.69
C GLU A 496 -13.09 -13.45 0.20
N VAL A 497 -11.92 -13.23 -0.41
CA VAL A 497 -11.73 -13.53 -1.84
C VAL A 497 -10.42 -14.24 -2.12
N SER A 498 -10.50 -15.37 -2.84
CA SER A 498 -9.35 -16.24 -3.11
C SER A 498 -9.38 -16.99 -4.44
N GLY A 499 -8.21 -17.44 -4.87
CA GLY A 499 -7.99 -18.27 -6.06
C GLY A 499 -7.97 -17.52 -7.38
N ALA A 500 -8.25 -16.22 -7.42
CA ALA A 500 -8.43 -15.49 -8.66
C ALA A 500 -7.11 -15.32 -9.44
N ASN A 501 -7.12 -15.62 -10.74
CA ASN A 501 -5.93 -15.54 -11.61
C ASN A 501 -5.36 -14.11 -11.75
N ARG A 502 -6.19 -13.08 -11.53
CA ARG A 502 -5.79 -11.69 -11.42
C ARG A 502 -5.83 -11.27 -9.96
N ALA A 503 -6.93 -10.67 -9.51
CA ALA A 503 -7.04 -10.17 -8.15
C ALA A 503 -8.32 -10.60 -7.45
N GLY A 504 -8.28 -10.60 -6.11
CA GLY A 504 -9.48 -10.82 -5.30
C GLY A 504 -10.53 -9.74 -5.60
N VAL A 505 -10.15 -8.47 -5.45
CA VAL A 505 -11.00 -7.32 -5.79
C VAL A 505 -10.27 -6.37 -6.74
N THR A 506 -10.90 -5.97 -7.83
CA THR A 506 -10.37 -4.95 -8.75
C THR A 506 -11.31 -3.75 -8.85
N PHE A 507 -10.77 -2.54 -8.70
CA PHE A 507 -11.44 -1.27 -9.07
C PHE A 507 -10.77 -0.70 -10.31
N THR A 508 -11.54 -0.33 -11.33
CA THR A 508 -10.99 0.17 -12.60
C THR A 508 -11.98 1.04 -13.39
N SER A 509 -11.55 1.53 -14.55
CA SER A 509 -12.35 2.26 -15.53
C SER A 509 -11.98 1.78 -16.93
N THR A 510 -12.96 1.30 -17.71
CA THR A 510 -12.79 1.08 -19.15
C THR A 510 -12.94 2.39 -19.92
N ALA A 511 -13.75 3.33 -19.42
CA ALA A 511 -13.93 4.64 -20.04
C ALA A 511 -12.64 5.47 -20.08
N ALA A 512 -11.72 5.31 -19.11
CA ALA A 512 -10.40 5.94 -19.10
C ALA A 512 -9.54 5.60 -20.35
N LEU A 513 -9.79 4.44 -20.97
CA LEU A 513 -9.12 3.99 -22.21
C LEU A 513 -9.86 4.43 -23.49
N MET A 514 -11.09 4.95 -23.36
CA MET A 514 -11.87 5.48 -24.48
C MET A 514 -11.43 6.89 -24.86
N ARG A 515 -11.87 7.33 -26.05
CA ARG A 515 -11.65 8.70 -26.55
C ARG A 515 -12.91 9.53 -26.39
N GLU A 516 -12.75 10.76 -25.94
CA GLU A 516 -13.82 11.75 -25.97
C GLU A 516 -14.16 12.15 -27.42
N ALA A 517 -15.44 12.47 -27.67
CA ALA A 517 -15.90 12.89 -28.99
C ALA A 517 -15.14 14.15 -29.47
N GLY A 518 -14.56 14.09 -30.67
CA GLY A 518 -13.72 15.14 -31.24
C GLY A 518 -12.22 15.03 -30.94
N TYR A 519 -11.79 14.19 -30.00
CA TYR A 519 -10.38 14.03 -29.62
C TYR A 519 -9.72 12.80 -30.25
N LYS A 520 -8.40 12.92 -30.52
CA LYS A 520 -7.60 11.85 -31.15
C LYS A 520 -7.01 10.84 -30.16
N LEU A 521 -6.90 11.22 -28.89
CA LEU A 521 -6.25 10.47 -27.81
C LEU A 521 -7.29 9.96 -26.80
N SER A 522 -6.95 8.92 -26.03
CA SER A 522 -7.77 8.47 -24.91
C SER A 522 -7.75 9.47 -23.75
N TYR A 523 -8.67 9.37 -22.78
CA TYR A 523 -8.58 10.15 -21.54
C TYR A 523 -7.24 9.90 -20.83
N LYS A 524 -6.83 8.63 -20.69
CA LYS A 524 -5.51 8.22 -20.17
C LYS A 524 -4.34 8.93 -20.87
N ASP A 525 -4.33 8.96 -22.20
CA ASP A 525 -3.23 9.55 -22.96
C ASP A 525 -3.28 11.10 -22.95
N ARG A 526 -4.45 11.70 -22.68
CA ARG A 526 -4.63 13.15 -22.46
C ARG A 526 -4.18 13.61 -21.08
N VAL A 527 -4.37 12.80 -20.03
CA VAL A 527 -3.75 13.07 -18.72
C VAL A 527 -2.22 12.91 -18.84
N ALA A 528 -1.76 11.84 -19.51
CA ALA A 528 -0.33 11.51 -19.63
C ALA A 528 0.48 12.46 -20.55
N ASN A 529 -0.16 13.47 -21.14
CA ASN A 529 0.49 14.54 -21.90
C ASN A 529 0.09 15.95 -21.43
N GLY A 530 -0.53 16.06 -20.25
CA GLY A 530 -0.86 17.34 -19.62
C GLY A 530 -1.98 18.13 -20.30
N SER A 531 -2.74 17.53 -21.23
CA SER A 531 -3.85 18.24 -21.90
C SER A 531 -5.16 18.25 -21.10
N ILE A 532 -5.27 17.44 -20.04
CA ILE A 532 -6.29 17.50 -18.99
C ILE A 532 -5.68 17.05 -17.64
N ASP A 533 -6.30 17.42 -16.52
CA ASP A 533 -5.86 17.06 -15.17
C ASP A 533 -7.03 16.55 -14.28
N ASP A 534 -6.78 16.41 -12.97
CA ASP A 534 -7.74 15.92 -11.96
C ASP A 534 -8.98 16.81 -11.75
N LYS A 535 -9.03 17.98 -12.38
CA LYS A 535 -10.12 18.98 -12.32
C LYS A 535 -10.96 18.99 -13.60
N TYR A 536 -10.68 18.09 -14.54
CA TYR A 536 -11.46 18.00 -15.78
C TYR A 536 -12.79 17.28 -15.52
N ASP A 537 -13.91 18.02 -15.56
CA ASP A 537 -15.24 17.58 -15.12
C ASP A 537 -15.73 16.23 -15.71
N SER A 538 -15.27 15.84 -16.90
CA SER A 538 -15.62 14.58 -17.58
C SER A 538 -14.52 13.51 -17.55
N LEU A 539 -13.49 13.64 -16.71
CA LEU A 539 -12.42 12.64 -16.60
C LEU A 539 -12.96 11.33 -15.98
N PRO A 540 -12.86 10.17 -16.66
CA PRO A 540 -13.31 8.90 -16.10
C PRO A 540 -12.49 8.52 -14.86
N LEU A 541 -13.18 8.39 -13.73
CA LEU A 541 -12.65 8.04 -12.41
C LEU A 541 -13.69 7.16 -11.69
N GLY A 542 -13.24 6.39 -10.70
CA GLY A 542 -14.10 5.92 -9.62
C GLY A 542 -13.81 6.72 -8.35
N GLU A 543 -14.78 7.49 -7.87
CA GLU A 543 -14.63 8.32 -6.67
C GLU A 543 -15.13 7.65 -5.39
N ASN A 544 -14.41 7.85 -4.28
CA ASN A 544 -14.79 7.49 -2.90
C ASN A 544 -15.10 5.98 -2.69
N ASN A 545 -14.50 5.13 -3.51
CA ASN A 545 -14.61 3.68 -3.45
C ASN A 545 -13.82 3.07 -2.28
N ARG A 546 -14.33 1.97 -1.70
CA ARG A 546 -13.83 1.43 -0.42
C ARG A 546 -13.74 -0.10 -0.39
N ILE A 547 -12.64 -0.61 0.17
CA ILE A 547 -12.54 -2.00 0.66
C ILE A 547 -12.26 -1.96 2.16
N ILE A 548 -13.16 -2.51 2.98
CA ILE A 548 -13.02 -2.53 4.44
C ILE A 548 -13.15 -3.93 5.05
N ASP A 549 -12.42 -4.20 6.13
CA ASP A 549 -12.52 -5.41 6.98
C ASP A 549 -12.45 -6.75 6.22
N SER A 550 -11.87 -6.78 5.01
CA SER A 550 -11.96 -7.89 4.06
C SER A 550 -10.68 -8.73 4.01
N LYS A 551 -10.81 -10.02 3.67
CA LYS A 551 -9.72 -11.00 3.63
C LYS A 551 -9.40 -11.42 2.19
N LEU A 552 -8.38 -10.84 1.58
CA LEU A 552 -8.05 -11.03 0.17
C LEU A 552 -6.75 -11.82 0.03
N HIS A 553 -6.85 -13.12 -0.28
CA HIS A 553 -5.73 -14.05 -0.09
C HIS A 553 -5.61 -15.11 -1.18
N HIS A 554 -4.40 -15.60 -1.44
CA HIS A 554 -4.14 -16.65 -2.43
C HIS A 554 -4.70 -16.31 -3.83
N ASN A 555 -4.59 -15.05 -4.25
CA ASN A 555 -4.88 -14.60 -5.61
C ASN A 555 -3.56 -14.37 -6.36
N ARG A 556 -3.54 -14.63 -7.67
CA ARG A 556 -2.30 -14.85 -8.43
C ARG A 556 -1.51 -13.59 -8.76
N VAL A 557 -2.16 -12.43 -8.89
CA VAL A 557 -1.49 -11.12 -9.04
C VAL A 557 -1.58 -10.32 -7.75
N ALA A 558 -2.78 -10.09 -7.20
CA ALA A 558 -2.95 -9.28 -5.99
C ALA A 558 -4.16 -9.66 -5.12
N GLY A 559 -4.13 -9.34 -3.83
CA GLY A 559 -5.35 -9.32 -3.01
C GLY A 559 -6.35 -8.31 -3.56
N ALA A 560 -5.92 -7.07 -3.75
CA ALA A 560 -6.68 -6.05 -4.48
C ALA A 560 -5.85 -5.26 -5.51
N LEU A 561 -6.49 -4.88 -6.61
CA LEU A 561 -6.00 -3.93 -7.61
C LEU A 561 -6.87 -2.67 -7.65
N VAL A 562 -6.24 -1.51 -7.79
CA VAL A 562 -6.88 -0.19 -7.77
C VAL A 562 -6.42 0.59 -8.99
N SER A 563 -7.33 1.14 -9.80
CA SER A 563 -6.98 1.86 -11.04
C SER A 563 -7.98 2.98 -11.34
N TYR A 564 -7.49 4.14 -11.80
CA TYR A 564 -8.33 5.28 -12.18
C TYR A 564 -9.25 5.73 -11.03
N GLN A 565 -8.71 5.82 -9.81
CA GLN A 565 -9.50 6.14 -8.62
C GLN A 565 -9.18 7.51 -8.01
N LYS A 566 -10.18 8.07 -7.33
CA LYS A 566 -10.07 9.28 -6.52
C LYS A 566 -10.60 9.02 -5.11
N ASN A 567 -9.89 9.49 -4.08
CA ASN A 567 -10.25 9.29 -2.67
C ASN A 567 -10.51 7.81 -2.29
N PHE A 568 -9.74 6.87 -2.84
CA PHE A 568 -9.90 5.44 -2.54
C PHE A 568 -9.43 5.10 -1.13
N LEU A 569 -10.16 4.21 -0.43
CA LEU A 569 -9.82 3.75 0.92
C LEU A 569 -9.76 2.21 1.01
N GLY A 570 -8.57 1.69 1.32
CA GLY A 570 -8.39 0.34 1.86
C GLY A 570 -8.18 0.40 3.38
N GLU A 571 -9.13 -0.08 4.18
CA GLU A 571 -9.05 -0.04 5.65
C GLU A 571 -9.29 -1.39 6.34
N GLY A 572 -8.43 -1.77 7.29
CA GLY A 572 -8.66 -2.94 8.15
C GLY A 572 -8.59 -4.32 7.47
N ASN A 573 -8.12 -4.40 6.22
CA ASN A 573 -8.12 -5.64 5.44
C ASN A 573 -6.96 -6.57 5.81
N LEU A 574 -7.17 -7.89 5.67
CA LEU A 574 -6.13 -8.91 5.73
C LEU A 574 -5.75 -9.36 4.30
N LEU A 575 -4.51 -9.14 3.90
CA LEU A 575 -4.03 -9.30 2.53
C LEU A 575 -2.86 -10.30 2.52
N SER A 576 -3.09 -11.55 2.12
CA SER A 576 -2.12 -12.62 2.43
C SER A 576 -1.86 -13.68 1.36
N TRP A 577 -0.60 -14.12 1.26
CA TRP A 577 -0.15 -15.19 0.36
C TRP A 577 -0.56 -14.99 -1.12
N ASN A 578 -0.70 -13.75 -1.57
CA ASN A 578 -1.00 -13.44 -2.97
C ASN A 578 0.28 -13.51 -3.82
N GLY A 579 0.18 -14.05 -5.05
CA GLY A 579 1.30 -14.40 -5.94
C GLY A 579 1.51 -15.91 -6.05
N HIS A 580 2.76 -16.36 -6.26
CA HIS A 580 3.14 -17.76 -6.24
C HIS A 580 4.53 -17.95 -5.60
N GLN A 581 4.79 -19.13 -5.01
CA GLN A 581 6.06 -19.38 -4.32
C GLN A 581 7.27 -19.34 -5.28
N ASP A 582 7.11 -19.78 -6.53
CA ASP A 582 8.20 -19.92 -7.50
C ASP A 582 8.41 -18.67 -8.38
N ASP A 583 7.54 -17.65 -8.28
CA ASP A 583 7.56 -16.43 -9.11
C ASP A 583 7.61 -15.19 -8.20
N GLY A 584 8.65 -14.36 -8.36
CA GLY A 584 8.79 -13.06 -7.69
C GLY A 584 8.29 -11.88 -8.53
N GLY A 585 7.89 -12.13 -9.78
CA GLY A 585 7.41 -11.14 -10.74
C GLY A 585 6.07 -10.51 -10.38
N THR A 586 5.23 -11.19 -9.59
CA THR A 586 3.98 -10.65 -9.02
C THR A 586 3.65 -11.22 -7.63
N GLY A 587 2.61 -10.70 -6.97
CA GLY A 587 2.19 -11.13 -5.63
C GLY A 587 2.05 -9.97 -4.65
N TYR A 588 1.00 -9.17 -4.83
CA TYR A 588 0.76 -7.95 -4.07
C TYR A 588 -0.34 -8.15 -3.01
N GLY A 589 -0.22 -7.56 -1.81
CA GLY A 589 -1.35 -7.49 -0.89
C GLY A 589 -2.45 -6.57 -1.43
N MET A 590 -2.16 -5.28 -1.56
CA MET A 590 -2.99 -4.30 -2.27
C MET A 590 -2.11 -3.38 -3.10
N ALA A 591 -2.47 -3.16 -4.37
CA ALA A 591 -1.71 -2.34 -5.30
C ALA A 591 -2.58 -1.38 -6.12
N ALA A 592 -2.15 -0.13 -6.28
CA ALA A 592 -2.57 0.68 -7.43
C ALA A 592 -1.86 0.16 -8.72
N ALA A 593 -2.52 0.19 -9.88
CA ALA A 593 -2.01 -0.45 -11.09
C ALA A 593 -1.15 0.48 -11.96
N ALA A 594 0.00 -0.02 -12.41
CA ALA A 594 0.92 0.69 -13.31
C ALA A 594 0.22 1.21 -14.58
N GLY A 595 0.43 2.49 -14.90
CA GLY A 595 -0.22 3.13 -16.06
C GLY A 595 -1.70 3.45 -15.85
N SER A 596 -2.18 3.56 -14.62
CA SER A 596 -3.45 4.22 -14.30
C SER A 596 -3.19 5.52 -13.52
N TYR A 597 -3.99 6.56 -13.73
CA TYR A 597 -3.88 7.81 -12.95
C TYR A 597 -4.67 7.69 -11.65
N ASN A 598 -4.12 8.10 -10.51
CA ASN A 598 -4.78 7.95 -9.21
C ASN A 598 -4.57 9.19 -8.32
N TYR A 599 -5.62 9.60 -7.59
CA TYR A 599 -5.64 10.87 -6.85
C TYR A 599 -6.20 10.67 -5.43
N GLY A 600 -5.34 10.62 -4.41
CA GLY A 600 -5.78 10.35 -3.03
C GLY A 600 -6.04 8.85 -2.80
N ILE A 601 -4.97 8.06 -2.75
CA ILE A 601 -5.02 6.65 -2.34
C ILE A 601 -4.69 6.56 -0.84
N THR A 602 -5.62 6.02 -0.04
CA THR A 602 -5.43 5.81 1.40
C THR A 602 -5.45 4.33 1.75
N TYR A 603 -4.35 3.83 2.36
CA TYR A 603 -4.28 2.49 2.95
C TYR A 603 -4.02 2.61 4.45
N ARG A 604 -4.99 2.24 5.30
CA ARG A 604 -4.80 2.30 6.77
C ARG A 604 -5.23 1.06 7.54
N LYS A 605 -4.53 0.76 8.64
CA LYS A 605 -4.86 -0.33 9.57
C LYS A 605 -4.95 -1.74 8.93
N ASN A 606 -4.47 -1.90 7.70
CA ASN A 606 -4.47 -3.20 7.01
C ASN A 606 -3.37 -4.09 7.62
N THR A 607 -3.56 -5.40 7.50
CA THR A 607 -2.55 -6.42 7.82
C THR A 607 -2.11 -7.13 6.54
N THR A 608 -0.81 -7.20 6.28
CA THR A 608 -0.24 -8.07 5.24
C THR A 608 0.49 -9.25 5.87
N ASP A 609 0.43 -10.40 5.18
CA ASP A 609 1.00 -11.67 5.63
C ASP A 609 1.53 -12.45 4.42
N HIS A 610 2.86 -12.46 4.26
CA HIS A 610 3.60 -13.28 3.28
C HIS A 610 3.12 -13.16 1.82
N ASN A 611 2.87 -11.96 1.31
CA ASN A 611 2.64 -11.79 -0.13
C ASN A 611 3.96 -11.98 -0.89
N TYR A 612 3.91 -12.71 -2.01
CA TYR A 612 5.08 -13.23 -2.70
C TYR A 612 5.92 -12.18 -3.45
N ARG A 613 5.54 -10.90 -3.39
CA ARG A 613 6.31 -9.75 -3.90
C ARG A 613 6.23 -8.54 -2.97
N LYS A 614 5.04 -7.93 -2.77
CA LYS A 614 4.88 -6.70 -1.97
C LYS A 614 3.66 -6.74 -1.04
N GLY A 615 3.76 -6.09 0.11
CA GLY A 615 2.61 -5.86 0.99
C GLY A 615 1.65 -4.81 0.44
N LEU A 616 2.04 -3.53 0.54
CA LEU A 616 1.25 -2.39 0.05
C LEU A 616 2.01 -1.63 -1.04
N ASP A 617 1.36 -1.37 -2.16
CA ASP A 617 1.96 -0.76 -3.35
C ASP A 617 1.09 0.35 -3.94
N VAL A 618 1.68 1.47 -4.33
CA VAL A 618 0.99 2.50 -5.10
C VAL A 618 1.84 2.86 -6.32
N HIS A 619 1.45 2.30 -7.47
CA HIS A 619 1.82 2.86 -8.76
C HIS A 619 1.05 4.15 -9.08
N ASP A 620 1.73 5.12 -9.69
CA ASP A 620 1.15 6.16 -10.54
C ASP A 620 -0.03 6.95 -9.88
N GLY A 621 0.20 7.51 -8.70
CA GLY A 621 -0.78 8.39 -8.05
C GLY A 621 -0.19 9.33 -7.01
N THR A 622 -0.85 10.48 -6.82
CA THR A 622 -0.43 11.54 -5.88
C THR A 622 -1.43 11.72 -4.73
N ASN A 623 -1.05 12.47 -3.69
CA ASN A 623 -1.74 12.59 -2.40
C ASN A 623 -1.89 11.21 -1.69
N VAL A 624 -0.83 10.42 -1.65
CA VAL A 624 -0.84 9.06 -1.10
C VAL A 624 -0.72 9.09 0.43
N LEU A 625 -1.56 8.31 1.14
CA LEU A 625 -1.50 8.14 2.60
C LEU A 625 -1.47 6.65 2.97
N ILE A 626 -0.40 6.20 3.62
CA ILE A 626 -0.26 4.82 4.11
C ILE A 626 0.03 4.85 5.61
N GLU A 627 -0.96 4.57 6.45
CA GLU A 627 -0.86 4.80 7.90
C GLU A 627 -1.29 3.63 8.81
N ASN A 628 -0.56 3.42 9.91
CA ASN A 628 -0.92 2.48 10.97
C ASN A 628 -1.16 1.01 10.51
N ASN A 629 -0.59 0.59 9.38
CA ASN A 629 -0.69 -0.78 8.87
C ASN A 629 0.33 -1.70 9.57
N THR A 630 0.07 -3.01 9.59
CA THR A 630 0.99 -4.05 10.10
C THR A 630 1.37 -5.00 8.98
N LEU A 631 2.65 -5.06 8.60
CA LEU A 631 3.13 -5.79 7.44
C LEU A 631 4.11 -6.88 7.85
N ASN A 632 3.80 -8.14 7.57
CA ASN A 632 4.58 -9.29 8.03
C ASN A 632 5.01 -10.18 6.86
N GLY A 633 6.32 -10.39 6.71
CA GLY A 633 6.86 -11.42 5.83
C GLY A 633 6.68 -11.20 4.33
N ASP A 634 6.20 -10.05 3.86
CA ASP A 634 6.14 -9.77 2.42
C ASP A 634 7.53 -9.82 1.77
N ARG A 635 7.64 -10.52 0.63
CA ARG A 635 8.94 -11.05 0.16
C ARG A 635 10.01 -9.99 -0.12
N LEU A 636 9.65 -8.93 -0.82
CA LEU A 636 10.59 -7.95 -1.40
C LEU A 636 10.35 -6.52 -0.92
N TYR A 637 9.10 -6.15 -0.66
CA TYR A 637 8.75 -4.81 -0.17
C TYR A 637 7.66 -4.90 0.90
N GLY A 638 7.85 -4.20 2.02
CA GLY A 638 6.73 -3.85 2.89
C GLY A 638 5.81 -2.86 2.19
N ILE A 639 6.29 -1.63 2.03
CA ILE A 639 5.59 -0.54 1.35
C ILE A 639 6.40 -0.05 0.15
N ALA A 640 5.75 0.19 -0.99
CA ALA A 640 6.37 0.82 -2.17
C ALA A 640 5.44 1.84 -2.84
N VAL A 641 5.89 3.09 -3.01
CA VAL A 641 5.12 4.17 -3.66
C VAL A 641 5.96 4.77 -4.79
N TYR A 642 5.49 4.70 -6.04
CA TYR A 642 6.29 5.06 -7.20
C TYR A 642 5.49 5.33 -8.48
N ASN A 643 6.04 6.14 -9.39
CA ASN A 643 5.36 6.50 -10.64
C ASN A 643 6.20 6.28 -11.91
N ARG A 644 5.49 6.20 -13.04
CA ARG A 644 5.99 5.81 -14.36
C ARG A 644 5.39 6.63 -15.52
N GLN A 645 4.11 7.00 -15.43
CA GLN A 645 3.35 7.69 -16.46
C GLN A 645 2.54 8.89 -15.93
N PHE A 646 2.27 8.96 -14.63
CA PHE A 646 1.52 10.05 -13.99
C PHE A 646 2.32 10.67 -12.83
N SER A 647 1.95 11.85 -12.33
CA SER A 647 2.75 12.59 -11.34
C SER A 647 2.71 11.98 -9.93
N LEU A 648 3.77 12.25 -9.14
CA LEU A 648 3.93 11.83 -7.74
C LEU A 648 4.60 12.96 -6.94
N ASP A 649 3.78 13.86 -6.42
CA ASP A 649 4.24 15.08 -5.73
C ASP A 649 3.92 15.09 -4.22
N ASN A 650 3.09 14.17 -3.71
CA ASN A 650 2.66 14.19 -2.32
C ASN A 650 2.44 12.77 -1.75
N VAL A 651 3.23 12.40 -0.74
CA VAL A 651 3.20 11.08 -0.08
C VAL A 651 3.39 11.21 1.43
N LYS A 652 2.57 10.50 2.21
CA LYS A 652 2.77 10.28 3.65
C LYS A 652 2.71 8.79 4.00
N ILE A 653 3.74 8.27 4.65
CA ILE A 653 3.85 6.90 5.14
C ILE A 653 4.16 6.95 6.63
N SER A 654 3.18 6.72 7.51
CA SER A 654 3.36 7.00 8.94
C SER A 654 2.76 6.00 9.93
N GLY A 655 3.52 5.67 10.98
CA GLY A 655 3.06 4.80 12.08
C GLY A 655 2.90 3.33 11.72
N ASN A 656 3.42 2.88 10.57
CA ASN A 656 3.31 1.47 10.14
C ASN A 656 4.34 0.60 10.88
N VAL A 657 3.99 -0.67 11.12
CA VAL A 657 4.91 -1.71 11.61
C VAL A 657 5.19 -2.67 10.47
N ILE A 658 6.47 -2.86 10.11
CA ILE A 658 6.93 -3.69 9.00
C ILE A 658 7.94 -4.68 9.57
N THR A 659 7.71 -5.97 9.39
CA THR A 659 8.59 -7.05 9.88
C THR A 659 8.99 -7.93 8.71
N GLN A 660 10.29 -7.95 8.41
CA GLN A 660 10.85 -8.83 7.41
C GLN A 660 10.88 -10.27 7.96
N ASP A 661 10.31 -11.25 7.25
CA ASP A 661 10.68 -12.65 7.46
C ASP A 661 11.94 -12.92 6.63
N THR A 662 12.98 -13.49 7.25
CA THR A 662 14.28 -13.72 6.59
C THR A 662 14.38 -15.10 5.93
N SER A 663 13.49 -16.02 6.28
CA SER A 663 13.31 -17.30 5.59
C SER A 663 12.48 -17.19 4.31
N PHE A 664 11.54 -16.24 4.25
CA PHE A 664 10.66 -16.02 3.10
C PHE A 664 11.34 -15.24 1.96
N ARG A 665 12.36 -15.86 1.36
CA ARG A 665 13.08 -15.35 0.17
C ARG A 665 12.92 -16.28 -1.02
N LEU A 666 13.02 -15.72 -2.21
CA LEU A 666 13.08 -16.50 -3.45
C LEU A 666 14.53 -16.83 -3.78
N ALA A 667 14.89 -18.10 -3.75
CA ALA A 667 16.27 -18.53 -4.01
C ALA A 667 16.63 -18.50 -5.50
N VAL A 668 15.70 -18.91 -6.35
CA VAL A 668 15.78 -18.91 -7.81
C VAL A 668 14.36 -18.61 -8.30
N ASP A 669 14.21 -17.65 -9.20
CA ASP A 669 12.92 -17.35 -9.84
C ASP A 669 12.61 -18.38 -10.93
N ASP A 670 11.32 -18.61 -11.23
CA ASP A 670 10.94 -19.49 -12.33
C ASP A 670 11.45 -18.99 -13.70
N THR A 671 11.52 -17.67 -13.88
CA THR A 671 11.88 -17.00 -15.13
C THR A 671 13.40 -16.78 -15.19
N PRO A 672 14.14 -17.44 -16.09
CA PRO A 672 15.61 -17.42 -16.07
C PRO A 672 16.20 -16.01 -16.24
N GLY A 673 17.06 -15.62 -15.30
CA GLY A 673 17.79 -14.34 -15.32
C GLY A 673 17.21 -13.24 -14.44
N TYR A 674 16.11 -13.49 -13.70
CA TYR A 674 15.60 -12.57 -12.68
C TYR A 674 16.05 -12.98 -11.27
N ASP A 675 16.69 -12.05 -10.55
CA ASP A 675 17.16 -12.25 -9.17
C ASP A 675 16.36 -11.40 -8.16
N TYR A 676 15.26 -11.96 -7.65
CA TYR A 676 14.42 -11.35 -6.62
C TYR A 676 14.97 -11.58 -5.20
N HIS A 677 16.21 -11.12 -4.96
CA HIS A 677 16.91 -11.30 -3.67
C HIS A 677 16.93 -10.03 -2.80
N MET A 678 16.56 -8.87 -3.38
CA MET A 678 16.56 -7.57 -2.72
C MET A 678 15.42 -7.40 -1.71
N TYR A 679 15.53 -6.41 -0.81
CA TYR A 679 14.44 -6.04 0.10
C TYR A 679 14.47 -4.54 0.48
N SER A 680 13.30 -3.91 0.55
CA SER A 680 13.13 -2.62 1.20
C SER A 680 11.92 -2.61 2.15
N GLY A 681 12.10 -2.09 3.36
CA GLY A 681 10.99 -1.90 4.30
C GLY A 681 9.99 -0.87 3.75
N ILE A 682 10.49 0.29 3.35
CA ILE A 682 9.73 1.37 2.70
C ILE A 682 10.51 1.90 1.49
N GLN A 683 9.92 1.81 0.30
CA GLN A 683 10.41 2.48 -0.91
C GLN A 683 9.50 3.63 -1.32
N VAL A 684 10.08 4.78 -1.65
CA VAL A 684 9.42 5.87 -2.39
C VAL A 684 10.31 6.25 -3.58
N GLN A 685 9.80 6.16 -4.82
CA GLN A 685 10.58 6.48 -6.02
C GLN A 685 9.79 7.33 -7.02
N THR A 686 10.24 8.56 -7.24
CA THR A 686 9.65 9.42 -8.28
C THR A 686 10.18 9.05 -9.67
N ASN A 687 9.33 9.23 -10.69
CA ASN A 687 9.63 9.26 -12.12
C ASN A 687 10.60 8.17 -12.62
N THR A 688 10.30 6.90 -12.37
CA THR A 688 11.13 5.75 -12.78
C THR A 688 11.47 5.67 -14.28
N GLN A 689 10.75 6.40 -15.13
CA GLN A 689 10.94 6.40 -16.58
C GLN A 689 11.66 7.66 -17.10
N ARG A 690 11.99 8.61 -16.21
CA ARG A 690 12.64 9.90 -16.50
C ARG A 690 11.97 10.65 -17.64
N ARG A 691 10.67 10.97 -17.51
CA ARG A 691 9.88 11.67 -18.54
C ARG A 691 9.40 13.01 -17.99
N ASP A 692 8.91 13.91 -18.84
CA ASP A 692 8.00 14.93 -18.32
C ASP A 692 6.69 14.23 -17.91
N LEU A 693 6.39 14.26 -16.61
CA LEU A 693 5.16 13.72 -16.01
C LEU A 693 4.21 14.83 -15.55
N HIS A 694 4.56 16.10 -15.84
CA HIS A 694 3.84 17.30 -15.42
C HIS A 694 3.60 17.38 -13.89
N SER A 695 4.55 16.81 -13.14
CA SER A 695 4.64 16.93 -11.68
C SER A 695 4.84 18.39 -11.26
N LYS A 696 4.34 18.74 -10.07
CA LYS A 696 4.36 20.11 -9.55
C LYS A 696 5.78 20.60 -9.26
N ASP A 697 5.99 21.92 -9.32
CA ASP A 697 7.25 22.58 -8.94
C ASP A 697 7.70 22.28 -7.50
N LYS A 698 6.79 21.79 -6.65
CA LYS A 698 7.03 21.45 -5.23
C LYS A 698 6.50 20.05 -4.95
N GLY A 699 7.34 19.24 -4.31
CA GLY A 699 6.99 17.90 -3.83
C GLY A 699 7.08 17.80 -2.30
N TYR A 700 6.29 16.91 -1.69
CA TYR A 700 6.33 16.62 -0.26
C TYR A 700 6.28 15.13 0.03
N PHE A 701 7.20 14.67 0.87
CA PHE A 701 7.38 13.27 1.22
C PHE A 701 7.62 13.14 2.72
N ASP A 702 6.70 12.48 3.43
CA ASP A 702 6.85 12.14 4.84
C ASP A 702 6.93 10.62 5.03
N ILE A 703 7.97 10.18 5.74
CA ILE A 703 8.14 8.81 6.17
C ILE A 703 8.41 8.87 7.67
N SER A 704 7.35 8.83 8.50
CA SER A 704 7.47 9.17 9.93
C SER A 704 6.92 8.13 10.92
N ASN A 705 7.60 7.97 12.05
CA ASN A 705 7.16 7.11 13.17
C ASN A 705 6.94 5.62 12.80
N ASN A 706 7.45 5.14 11.67
CA ASN A 706 7.33 3.73 11.27
C ASN A 706 8.31 2.86 12.07
N THR A 707 8.02 1.57 12.22
CA THR A 707 8.91 0.59 12.85
C THR A 707 9.22 -0.52 11.85
N ILE A 708 10.49 -0.72 11.53
CA ILE A 708 10.99 -1.70 10.56
C ILE A 708 11.87 -2.71 11.31
N ASN A 709 11.50 -3.98 11.27
CA ASN A 709 12.08 -5.03 12.10
C ASN A 709 12.71 -6.16 11.30
N ASN A 710 13.69 -6.81 11.93
CA ASN A 710 14.31 -8.06 11.49
C ASN A 710 14.99 -7.99 10.11
N LEU A 711 15.61 -6.85 9.78
CA LEU A 711 16.39 -6.71 8.54
C LEU A 711 17.59 -7.67 8.48
N GLU A 712 17.70 -8.41 7.40
CA GLU A 712 18.85 -9.25 7.04
C GLU A 712 19.15 -9.16 5.53
N VAL A 713 20.44 -9.02 5.17
CA VAL A 713 20.90 -8.99 3.78
C VAL A 713 20.91 -10.40 3.19
N TYR A 714 20.02 -10.66 2.25
CA TYR A 714 19.97 -11.94 1.53
C TYR A 714 20.94 -11.95 0.34
N LYS A 715 21.77 -13.00 0.23
CA LYS A 715 22.75 -13.23 -0.87
C LYS A 715 23.68 -12.03 -1.17
N ASP A 716 24.03 -11.27 -0.14
CA ASP A 716 24.80 -10.00 -0.23
C ASP A 716 24.19 -8.92 -1.16
N ASN A 717 22.89 -9.01 -1.48
CA ASN A 717 22.26 -8.09 -2.42
C ASN A 717 22.33 -6.63 -1.93
N ILE A 718 22.93 -5.76 -2.76
CA ILE A 718 23.16 -4.33 -2.48
C ILE A 718 21.87 -3.56 -2.18
N GLN A 719 20.74 -3.97 -2.76
CA GLN A 719 19.43 -3.38 -2.54
C GLN A 719 18.76 -3.97 -1.27
N THR A 720 19.45 -3.87 -0.14
CA THR A 720 18.85 -4.12 1.19
C THR A 720 18.74 -2.81 1.95
N TYR A 721 17.51 -2.32 2.10
CA TYR A 721 17.20 -1.00 2.68
C TYR A 721 16.23 -1.12 3.85
N GLY A 722 16.42 -0.28 4.88
CA GLY A 722 15.33 0.07 5.78
C GLY A 722 14.34 1.01 5.08
N ILE A 723 14.81 2.21 4.72
CA ILE A 723 14.06 3.20 3.95
C ILE A 723 14.85 3.57 2.69
N GLU A 724 14.20 3.55 1.54
CA GLU A 724 14.75 3.93 0.23
C GLU A 724 13.92 5.06 -0.37
N PHE A 725 14.52 6.23 -0.56
CA PHE A 725 13.96 7.33 -1.34
C PHE A 725 14.76 7.53 -2.62
N ARG A 726 14.07 7.72 -3.75
CA ARG A 726 14.66 8.03 -5.04
C ARG A 726 13.94 9.19 -5.73
N ASN A 727 14.67 10.18 -6.23
CA ASN A 727 14.11 11.26 -7.03
C ASN A 727 14.65 11.25 -8.47
N HIS A 728 13.76 11.25 -9.45
CA HIS A 728 14.07 11.42 -10.87
C HIS A 728 13.28 12.58 -11.53
N GLU A 729 12.54 13.38 -10.75
CA GLU A 729 11.86 14.56 -11.26
C GLU A 729 12.87 15.71 -11.42
N GLN A 730 13.17 16.07 -12.68
CA GLN A 730 14.16 17.09 -13.05
C GLN A 730 13.95 18.45 -12.37
N LYS A 731 12.69 18.87 -12.19
CA LYS A 731 12.30 20.25 -11.85
C LYS A 731 11.62 20.40 -10.48
N MET A 732 11.30 19.30 -9.80
CA MET A 732 10.49 19.32 -8.59
C MET A 732 11.33 19.65 -7.36
N ASP A 733 11.14 20.83 -6.79
CA ASP A 733 11.81 21.26 -5.58
C ASP A 733 11.12 20.67 -4.33
N TYR A 734 11.59 19.49 -3.91
CA TYR A 734 10.91 18.67 -2.92
C TYR A 734 11.36 18.93 -1.48
N THR A 735 10.50 18.53 -0.54
CA THR A 735 10.87 18.37 0.87
C THR A 735 10.61 16.94 1.30
N LEU A 736 11.66 16.28 1.80
CA LEU A 736 11.64 14.92 2.32
C LEU A 736 11.91 14.95 3.82
N ASN A 737 10.98 14.39 4.61
CA ASN A 737 11.15 14.18 6.04
C ASN A 737 11.15 12.67 6.32
N ILE A 738 12.21 12.19 6.98
CA ILE A 738 12.32 10.82 7.50
C ILE A 738 12.52 10.97 9.00
N THR A 739 11.42 10.94 9.77
CA THR A 739 11.43 11.40 11.18
C THR A 739 10.86 10.39 12.17
N GLY A 740 11.60 10.11 13.25
CA GLY A 740 11.11 9.30 14.38
C GLY A 740 10.93 7.80 14.09
N ASN A 741 11.46 7.29 12.97
CA ASN A 741 11.35 5.89 12.60
C ASN A 741 12.27 5.02 13.46
N LYS A 742 11.91 3.74 13.60
CA LYS A 742 12.71 2.70 14.27
C LYS A 742 13.13 1.65 13.26
N ILE A 743 14.40 1.27 13.24
CA ILE A 743 14.93 0.24 12.33
C ILE A 743 15.75 -0.78 13.13
N SER A 744 15.48 -2.07 12.96
CA SER A 744 16.23 -3.14 13.64
C SER A 744 16.45 -4.37 12.78
N GLY A 745 17.48 -5.15 13.11
CA GLY A 745 17.79 -6.42 12.44
C GLY A 745 19.23 -6.90 12.67
N GLU A 746 19.60 -7.95 11.94
CA GLU A 746 20.92 -8.56 11.98
C GLU A 746 21.88 -7.95 10.95
N SER A 747 21.38 -7.59 9.76
CA SER A 747 22.21 -6.86 8.79
C SER A 747 21.41 -6.05 7.77
N THR A 748 22.00 -4.95 7.31
CA THR A 748 21.53 -4.22 6.13
C THR A 748 22.71 -3.81 5.24
N LYS A 749 22.43 -3.32 4.03
CA LYS A 749 23.38 -2.51 3.26
C LYS A 749 23.22 -1.05 3.65
N TYR A 750 21.97 -0.57 3.70
CA TYR A 750 21.64 0.80 4.09
C TYR A 750 20.52 0.81 5.14
N LEU A 751 20.63 1.66 6.18
CA LEU A 751 19.48 1.99 7.02
C LEU A 751 18.53 2.90 6.26
N MET A 752 19.09 3.96 5.65
CA MET A 752 18.36 4.94 4.86
C MET A 752 19.17 5.36 3.64
N ALA A 753 18.54 5.41 2.47
CA ALA A 753 19.14 5.92 1.24
C ALA A 753 18.26 6.98 0.59
N VAL A 754 18.86 8.06 0.11
CA VAL A 754 18.21 9.17 -0.59
C VAL A 754 18.98 9.45 -1.89
N ILE A 755 18.54 8.87 -2.99
CA ILE A 755 19.28 8.82 -4.24
C ILE A 755 18.57 9.70 -5.29
N ASN A 756 19.14 10.86 -5.54
CA ASN A 756 18.71 11.76 -6.61
C ASN A 756 19.42 11.38 -7.91
N ASP A 757 18.67 11.41 -8.99
CA ASP A 757 19.22 11.44 -10.33
C ASP A 757 18.28 12.27 -11.21
N THR A 758 18.42 13.59 -11.07
CA THR A 758 17.51 14.58 -11.68
C THR A 758 17.85 14.91 -13.14
N TYR A 759 18.76 14.14 -13.77
CA TYR A 759 19.11 14.27 -15.18
C TYR A 759 18.05 13.68 -16.11
N ALA A 760 17.67 14.48 -17.13
CA ALA A 760 16.68 14.15 -18.16
C ALA A 760 17.39 13.64 -19.43
N PRO A 761 17.43 12.32 -19.71
CA PRO A 761 18.27 11.77 -20.78
C PRO A 761 17.82 12.11 -22.20
N GLN A 762 16.58 12.62 -22.37
CA GLN A 762 16.02 12.97 -23.68
C GLN A 762 16.42 14.38 -24.11
N THR A 763 16.42 15.34 -23.18
CA THR A 763 16.86 16.73 -23.43
C THR A 763 18.35 16.92 -23.17
N HIS A 764 19.00 15.99 -22.46
CA HIS A 764 20.36 16.09 -21.92
C HIS A 764 20.51 17.25 -20.90
N GLU A 765 19.39 17.72 -20.35
CA GLU A 765 19.36 18.73 -19.31
C GLU A 765 19.56 18.12 -17.93
N LYS A 766 20.22 18.88 -17.06
CA LYS A 766 20.38 18.54 -15.65
C LYS A 766 19.24 19.18 -14.85
N GLY A 767 18.83 18.51 -13.78
CA GLY A 767 17.82 19.04 -12.88
C GLY A 767 18.38 20.00 -11.84
N ILE A 768 17.55 20.36 -10.87
CA ILE A 768 17.95 21.19 -9.73
C ILE A 768 18.81 20.43 -8.69
N GLY A 769 18.94 19.12 -8.83
CA GLY A 769 19.67 18.26 -7.90
C GLY A 769 18.93 18.02 -6.58
N THR A 770 19.66 18.18 -5.48
CA THR A 770 19.15 17.97 -4.11
C THR A 770 18.36 19.17 -3.61
N SER A 771 17.13 18.91 -3.17
CA SER A 771 16.27 19.87 -2.47
C SER A 771 16.42 19.73 -0.94
N THR A 772 15.32 19.74 -0.16
CA THR A 772 15.41 19.72 1.30
C THR A 772 15.19 18.32 1.86
N ILE A 773 16.22 17.75 2.48
CA ILE A 773 16.21 16.41 3.09
C ILE A 773 16.43 16.54 4.59
N ASN A 774 15.45 16.12 5.39
CA ASN A 774 15.55 16.02 6.84
C ASN A 774 15.44 14.56 7.28
N ILE A 775 16.46 14.05 7.98
CA ILE A 775 16.49 12.74 8.61
C ILE A 775 16.69 12.99 10.11
N SER A 776 15.63 12.88 10.91
CA SER A 776 15.66 13.29 12.31
C SER A 776 15.03 12.33 13.31
N ASP A 777 15.55 12.31 14.53
CA ASP A 777 14.92 11.62 15.68
C ASP A 777 14.75 10.09 15.49
N ASN A 778 15.38 9.51 14.47
CA ASN A 778 15.27 8.09 14.15
C ASN A 778 16.16 7.25 15.07
N VAL A 779 15.73 6.02 15.35
CA VAL A 779 16.49 5.06 16.16
C VAL A 779 16.80 3.82 15.31
N ALA A 780 18.06 3.42 15.23
CA ALA A 780 18.49 2.23 14.52
C ALA A 780 19.38 1.33 15.38
N ASP A 781 19.13 0.03 15.34
CA ASP A 781 19.93 -1.00 16.01
C ASP A 781 20.10 -2.22 15.09
N ILE A 782 21.22 -2.24 14.36
CA ILE A 782 21.56 -3.28 13.38
C ILE A 782 22.81 -4.05 13.83
N GLY A 783 22.85 -5.36 13.58
CA GLY A 783 24.07 -6.14 13.81
C GLY A 783 25.23 -5.64 12.94
N LYS A 784 25.01 -5.62 11.61
CA LYS A 784 26.05 -5.33 10.61
C LYS A 784 25.59 -4.40 9.49
N ILE A 785 26.51 -3.54 9.06
CA ILE A 785 26.48 -2.87 7.75
C ILE A 785 27.34 -3.70 6.81
N LYS A 786 26.73 -4.30 5.78
CA LYS A 786 27.45 -5.17 4.84
C LYS A 786 28.30 -4.34 3.85
N SER A 787 29.40 -4.95 3.42
CA SER A 787 30.41 -4.31 2.58
C SER A 787 29.86 -3.72 1.28
N GLY A 788 30.45 -2.59 0.86
CA GLY A 788 30.06 -1.85 -0.35
C GLY A 788 28.88 -0.89 -0.14
N ALA A 789 28.55 -0.55 1.11
CA ALA A 789 27.45 0.36 1.46
C ALA A 789 27.83 1.28 2.65
N VAL A 790 26.84 1.88 3.33
CA VAL A 790 26.97 2.87 4.41
C VAL A 790 25.62 2.97 5.15
N PRO A 791 25.54 3.29 6.47
CA PRO A 791 24.24 3.39 7.15
C PRO A 791 23.29 4.41 6.51
N PHE A 792 23.75 5.65 6.28
CA PHE A 792 23.02 6.69 5.58
C PHE A 792 23.73 7.07 4.26
N TYR A 793 23.04 6.89 3.13
CA TYR A 793 23.54 7.24 1.79
C TYR A 793 22.71 8.38 1.19
N ILE A 794 23.34 9.49 0.84
CA ILE A 794 22.67 10.60 0.16
C ILE A 794 23.50 11.02 -1.06
N GLU A 795 22.91 10.99 -2.25
CA GLU A 795 23.60 11.32 -3.51
C GLU A 795 22.71 12.12 -4.49
N GLU A 796 23.34 12.94 -5.33
CA GLU A 796 22.88 13.30 -6.68
C GLU A 796 23.90 12.79 -7.71
N HIS A 797 23.46 11.91 -8.61
CA HIS A 797 24.35 11.26 -9.59
C HIS A 797 24.90 12.24 -10.64
N HIS A 798 24.10 13.20 -11.13
CA HIS A 798 24.44 14.04 -12.30
C HIS A 798 24.55 15.53 -11.94
N SER A 799 25.78 15.96 -11.66
CA SER A 799 25.97 16.85 -10.51
C SER A 799 27.10 17.89 -10.71
N ASP A 800 26.77 19.03 -11.31
CA ASP A 800 27.61 20.23 -11.49
C ASP A 800 26.76 21.52 -11.61
N VAL A 801 25.58 21.50 -10.99
CA VAL A 801 24.55 22.55 -11.02
C VAL A 801 24.67 23.47 -9.80
N PRO A 802 24.08 24.69 -9.80
CA PRO A 802 24.17 25.59 -8.66
C PRO A 802 23.75 24.94 -7.33
N MET A 803 24.36 25.39 -6.23
CA MET A 803 24.05 24.84 -4.91
C MET A 803 22.61 25.17 -4.51
N HIS A 804 21.88 24.15 -4.08
CA HIS A 804 20.45 24.21 -3.78
C HIS A 804 20.14 23.44 -2.49
N GLY A 805 18.95 23.62 -1.92
CA GLY A 805 18.46 22.75 -0.84
C GLY A 805 19.34 22.63 0.41
N SER A 806 19.16 21.54 1.16
CA SER A 806 19.97 21.17 2.32
C SER A 806 19.81 19.69 2.70
N VAL A 807 20.81 19.13 3.38
CA VAL A 807 20.76 17.77 3.97
C VAL A 807 20.97 17.88 5.48
N THR A 808 20.00 17.42 6.26
CA THR A 808 20.01 17.51 7.73
C THR A 808 19.88 16.12 8.35
N LEU A 809 20.91 15.68 9.06
CA LEU A 809 20.96 14.48 9.90
C LEU A 809 20.95 14.94 11.37
N ASN A 810 19.79 15.01 12.02
CA ASN A 810 19.65 15.61 13.36
C ASN A 810 19.08 14.65 14.41
N ASN A 811 19.72 14.53 15.57
CA ASN A 811 19.19 13.80 16.74
C ASN A 811 18.87 12.32 16.47
N ASN A 812 19.56 11.68 15.52
CA ASN A 812 19.41 10.24 15.27
C ASN A 812 20.25 9.43 16.25
N ALA A 813 19.73 8.29 16.70
CA ALA A 813 20.44 7.33 17.54
C ALA A 813 20.72 6.06 16.71
N VAL A 814 21.98 5.79 16.35
CA VAL A 814 22.36 4.67 15.48
C VAL A 814 23.36 3.75 16.17
N THR A 815 23.01 2.48 16.28
CA THR A 815 23.87 1.40 16.79
C THR A 815 24.16 0.40 15.67
N VAL A 816 25.45 0.13 15.44
CA VAL A 816 25.96 -0.97 14.60
C VAL A 816 26.72 -1.91 15.53
N ARG A 817 26.10 -3.02 15.94
CA ARG A 817 26.51 -3.82 17.11
C ARG A 817 27.81 -4.61 16.93
N GLU A 818 28.14 -5.02 15.70
CA GLU A 818 29.24 -5.96 15.43
C GLU A 818 30.24 -5.49 14.37
N GLU A 819 29.75 -4.91 13.27
CA GLU A 819 30.56 -4.70 12.07
C GLU A 819 30.02 -3.55 11.22
N SER A 820 30.71 -2.41 11.23
CA SER A 820 30.58 -1.39 10.19
C SER A 820 31.50 -1.73 9.03
N GLY A 821 31.01 -2.46 8.02
CA GLY A 821 31.77 -2.81 6.82
C GLY A 821 31.69 -1.75 5.70
N GLY A 822 31.26 -0.53 6.01
CA GLY A 822 30.96 0.50 5.01
C GLY A 822 32.20 1.22 4.47
N TYR A 823 32.09 1.89 3.32
CA TYR A 823 33.13 2.84 2.87
C TYR A 823 33.04 4.21 3.59
N ALA A 824 32.02 4.37 4.42
CA ALA A 824 31.91 5.37 5.48
C ALA A 824 31.12 4.73 6.64
N GLU A 825 31.40 5.11 7.88
CA GLU A 825 30.93 4.38 9.08
C GLU A 825 29.57 4.86 9.60
N PHE A 826 29.12 6.06 9.20
CA PHE A 826 27.78 6.59 9.52
C PHE A 826 27.08 7.20 8.30
N ALA A 827 27.70 8.18 7.64
CA ALA A 827 27.06 8.90 6.54
C ALA A 827 28.00 9.22 5.38
N PHE A 828 27.53 8.97 4.17
CA PHE A 828 28.13 9.45 2.92
C PHE A 828 27.13 10.39 2.23
N MET A 829 27.58 11.62 1.93
CA MET A 829 26.77 12.66 1.32
C MET A 829 27.50 13.23 0.10
N ARG A 830 26.99 13.03 -1.11
CA ARG A 830 27.56 13.53 -2.36
C ARG A 830 26.50 14.32 -3.16
N THR A 831 26.35 15.61 -2.89
CA THR A 831 25.27 16.42 -3.50
C THR A 831 25.66 17.88 -3.76
N ASN A 832 24.80 18.60 -4.48
CA ASN A 832 24.85 20.06 -4.62
C ASN A 832 24.19 20.77 -3.43
N ALA A 833 24.06 20.13 -2.26
CA ALA A 833 23.43 20.76 -1.11
C ALA A 833 24.21 21.99 -0.63
N LYS A 834 23.53 23.13 -0.51
CA LYS A 834 24.13 24.37 0.01
C LYS A 834 24.54 24.24 1.48
N GLU A 835 23.75 23.50 2.26
CA GLU A 835 23.92 23.31 3.70
C GLU A 835 23.78 21.84 4.08
N TYR A 836 24.80 21.31 4.74
CA TYR A 836 24.86 20.00 5.37
C TYR A 836 24.87 20.20 6.89
N ASN A 837 23.92 19.61 7.59
CA ASN A 837 23.81 19.70 9.05
C ASN A 837 23.85 18.29 9.64
N VAL A 838 24.88 17.96 10.41
CA VAL A 838 25.00 16.68 11.11
C VAL A 838 25.13 17.00 12.60
N THR A 839 24.01 16.96 13.31
CA THR A 839 23.89 17.55 14.66
C THR A 839 23.19 16.66 15.68
N ASN A 840 23.65 16.69 16.93
CA ASN A 840 23.02 15.99 18.06
C ASN A 840 22.90 14.45 17.91
N ASN A 841 23.54 13.82 16.92
CA ASN A 841 23.41 12.38 16.70
C ASN A 841 24.20 11.60 17.76
N THR A 842 23.67 10.45 18.17
CA THR A 842 24.32 9.50 19.08
C THR A 842 24.64 8.22 18.30
N LEU A 843 25.92 7.91 18.16
CA LEU A 843 26.42 6.83 17.31
C LEU A 843 27.17 5.81 18.18
N SER A 844 26.83 4.52 18.08
CA SER A 844 27.59 3.42 18.69
C SER A 844 28.03 2.48 17.57
N LEU A 845 29.28 2.59 17.14
CA LEU A 845 29.82 1.91 15.96
C LEU A 845 30.91 0.94 16.39
N HIS A 846 30.70 -0.35 16.14
CA HIS A 846 31.56 -1.43 16.61
C HIS A 846 32.22 -2.21 15.47
N GLY A 847 33.28 -2.94 15.80
CA GLY A 847 34.10 -3.69 14.86
C GLY A 847 35.34 -2.93 14.40
N HIS A 848 35.75 -3.15 13.14
CA HIS A 848 36.87 -2.42 12.53
C HIS A 848 36.36 -1.10 11.94
N LEU A 849 37.02 0.01 12.27
CA LEU A 849 36.68 1.34 11.76
C LEU A 849 37.96 2.00 11.24
N ASP A 850 38.04 2.21 9.93
CA ASP A 850 39.14 2.91 9.26
C ASP A 850 38.66 3.95 8.21
N ASN A 851 37.35 4.02 7.97
CA ASN A 851 36.76 4.94 7.00
C ASN A 851 36.27 6.25 7.64
N GLY A 852 35.84 7.21 6.82
CA GLY A 852 35.23 8.43 7.36
C GLY A 852 33.95 8.08 8.12
N ILE A 853 33.78 8.57 9.35
CA ILE A 853 32.49 8.47 10.05
C ILE A 853 31.45 9.26 9.26
N VAL A 854 31.81 10.49 8.89
CA VAL A 854 31.07 11.33 7.94
C VAL A 854 32.01 11.68 6.79
N GLU A 855 31.59 11.40 5.57
CA GLU A 855 32.23 11.86 4.35
C GLU A 855 31.26 12.72 3.52
N VAL A 856 31.64 13.96 3.24
CA VAL A 856 30.86 14.91 2.45
C VAL A 856 31.64 15.29 1.19
N ARG A 857 30.98 15.19 0.05
CA ARG A 857 31.50 15.58 -1.26
C ARG A 857 30.55 16.57 -1.91
N SER A 858 31.10 17.67 -2.39
CA SER A 858 30.34 18.75 -3.01
C SER A 858 30.22 18.50 -4.50
N THR A 859 29.03 18.70 -5.03
CA THR A 859 28.77 18.58 -6.47
C THR A 859 28.02 19.80 -6.99
N GLY A 860 28.29 20.96 -6.39
CA GLY A 860 27.84 22.25 -6.88
C GLY A 860 28.61 22.71 -8.12
N ASP A 861 28.19 23.84 -8.70
CA ASP A 861 28.82 24.44 -9.89
C ASP A 861 30.17 25.17 -9.62
N GLY A 862 30.76 24.95 -8.45
CA GLY A 862 32.05 25.51 -8.01
C GLY A 862 32.09 27.02 -7.80
N LYS A 863 30.95 27.74 -7.86
CA LYS A 863 30.94 29.22 -7.72
C LYS A 863 30.88 29.71 -6.28
N VAL A 864 30.45 28.86 -5.36
CA VAL A 864 30.31 29.13 -3.91
C VAL A 864 30.64 27.86 -3.13
N ASN A 865 31.12 28.00 -1.89
CA ASN A 865 31.37 26.85 -1.02
C ASN A 865 30.08 26.34 -0.37
N ALA A 866 29.97 25.02 -0.21
CA ALA A 866 28.93 24.39 0.59
C ALA A 866 29.24 24.56 2.08
N ASN A 867 28.24 24.46 2.95
CA ASN A 867 28.40 24.67 4.39
C ASN A 867 28.20 23.35 5.12
N LEU A 868 29.18 22.87 5.89
CA LEU A 868 29.07 21.65 6.71
C LEU A 868 29.12 21.99 8.19
N ASN A 869 28.00 21.80 8.89
CA ASN A 869 27.90 21.95 10.34
C ASN A 869 27.86 20.57 11.01
N MET A 870 29.00 20.09 11.52
CA MET A 870 29.16 18.81 12.22
C MET A 870 29.26 19.05 13.73
N ALA A 871 28.15 19.13 14.47
CA ALA A 871 28.14 19.73 15.80
C ALA A 871 27.35 18.96 16.88
N ASN A 872 27.91 18.87 18.09
CA ASN A 872 27.28 18.24 19.27
C ASN A 872 26.92 16.74 19.06
N ASN A 873 27.69 16.00 18.25
CA ASN A 873 27.48 14.55 18.07
C ASN A 873 28.29 13.74 19.09
N THR A 874 27.73 12.62 19.54
CA THR A 874 28.39 11.67 20.45
C THR A 874 28.69 10.38 19.72
N LEU A 875 29.96 9.96 19.69
CA LEU A 875 30.44 8.75 19.05
C LEU A 875 31.04 7.78 20.08
N VAL A 876 30.52 6.56 20.14
CA VAL A 876 31.02 5.45 20.96
C VAL A 876 31.57 4.36 20.03
N THR A 877 32.76 3.84 20.34
CA THR A 877 33.46 2.84 19.51
C THR A 877 34.39 1.93 20.32
N ASP A 878 34.81 0.84 19.71
CA ASP A 878 35.79 -0.07 20.32
C ASP A 878 37.22 0.50 20.39
N ILE A 879 37.53 1.58 19.65
CA ILE A 879 38.84 2.24 19.63
C ILE A 879 39.23 2.73 21.04
N LYS A 880 40.50 2.56 21.41
CA LYS A 880 41.05 3.00 22.71
C LYS A 880 42.05 4.14 22.50
N GLY A 881 41.83 5.26 23.18
CA GLY A 881 42.51 6.52 22.88
C GLY A 881 41.87 7.28 21.72
N GLN A 882 42.57 8.28 21.19
CA GLN A 882 42.07 9.16 20.14
C GLN A 882 41.67 8.42 18.86
N ILE A 883 40.55 8.83 18.25
CA ILE A 883 40.18 8.41 16.90
C ILE A 883 41.19 8.92 15.84
N TYR A 884 41.22 8.26 14.69
CA TYR A 884 42.03 8.67 13.54
C TYR A 884 41.57 10.04 12.99
N LYS A 885 42.52 10.84 12.52
CA LYS A 885 42.27 12.24 12.07
C LYS A 885 41.29 12.35 10.89
N THR A 886 41.12 11.30 10.11
CA THR A 886 40.20 11.23 8.96
C THR A 886 38.79 10.76 9.33
N TRP A 887 38.37 10.92 10.59
CA TRP A 887 37.01 10.61 11.04
C TRP A 887 35.94 11.51 10.36
N LEU A 888 36.32 12.74 10.03
CA LEU A 888 35.55 13.68 9.20
C LEU A 888 36.31 13.88 7.88
N ARG A 889 35.64 13.66 6.75
CA ARG A 889 36.20 13.85 5.41
C ARG A 889 35.33 14.82 4.61
N TYR A 890 35.96 15.77 3.95
CA TYR A 890 35.30 16.82 3.17
C TYR A 890 36.20 17.33 2.04
N GLU A 891 35.59 17.84 0.97
CA GLU A 891 36.29 18.42 -0.17
C GLU A 891 36.60 19.93 0.04
N SER A 892 37.48 20.50 -0.79
CA SER A 892 38.07 21.83 -0.56
C SER A 892 37.12 23.02 -0.76
N ASP A 893 35.97 22.80 -1.38
CA ASP A 893 34.88 23.74 -1.59
C ASP A 893 33.78 23.62 -0.50
N ILE A 894 34.14 23.06 0.66
CA ILE A 894 33.25 22.92 1.82
C ILE A 894 33.77 23.75 3.01
N ASP A 895 32.98 24.74 3.41
CA ASP A 895 33.17 25.54 4.62
C ASP A 895 32.67 24.76 5.84
N VAL A 896 33.60 24.18 6.60
CA VAL A 896 33.32 23.31 7.74
C VAL A 896 33.29 24.10 9.04
N TYR A 897 32.25 23.84 9.84
CA TYR A 897 32.19 24.09 11.26
C TYR A 897 31.97 22.77 12.01
N ALA A 898 32.98 22.30 12.74
CA ALA A 898 32.87 21.16 13.63
C ALA A 898 33.29 21.53 15.06
N ASN A 899 32.39 21.32 16.02
CA ASN A 899 32.60 21.71 17.42
C ASN A 899 31.79 20.82 18.38
N SER A 900 32.33 20.61 19.59
CA SER A 900 31.70 19.87 20.70
C SER A 900 31.23 18.45 20.33
N ASN A 901 31.87 17.83 19.34
CA ASN A 901 31.69 16.40 19.10
C ASN A 901 32.55 15.61 20.10
N THR A 902 32.09 14.44 20.51
CA THR A 902 32.82 13.59 21.46
C THR A 902 33.04 12.18 20.91
N HIS A 903 34.16 11.56 21.30
CA HIS A 903 34.53 10.18 21.01
C HIS A 903 34.85 9.47 22.32
N ASN A 904 34.08 8.43 22.67
CA ASN A 904 34.20 7.67 23.92
C ASN A 904 34.19 8.53 25.21
N GLY A 905 33.66 9.75 25.15
CA GLY A 905 33.59 10.73 26.24
C GLY A 905 34.60 11.87 26.14
N ASP A 906 35.67 11.72 25.35
CA ASP A 906 36.67 12.78 25.10
C ASP A 906 36.21 13.72 23.97
N THR A 907 36.56 15.01 24.06
CA THR A 907 36.25 16.00 23.03
C THR A 907 37.13 15.81 21.78
N LEU A 908 36.51 15.81 20.60
CA LEU A 908 37.21 15.77 19.31
C LEU A 908 37.76 17.15 18.90
N ASP A 909 38.82 17.15 18.09
CA ASP A 909 39.43 18.36 17.53
C ASP A 909 38.38 19.23 16.79
N ASN A 910 38.33 20.51 17.14
CA ASN A 910 37.44 21.48 16.49
C ASN A 910 37.98 21.87 15.10
N VAL A 911 37.09 21.96 14.11
CA VAL A 911 37.40 22.42 12.75
C VAL A 911 36.59 23.67 12.45
N ASN A 912 37.24 24.74 11.97
CA ASN A 912 36.55 25.91 11.46
C ASN A 912 37.33 26.51 10.28
N THR A 913 36.94 26.16 9.05
CA THR A 913 37.48 26.79 7.83
C THR A 913 36.72 28.06 7.44
N LYS A 914 35.51 28.23 7.97
CA LYS A 914 34.52 29.27 7.66
C LYS A 914 34.78 30.64 8.32
N GLY A 915 35.69 30.70 9.30
CA GLY A 915 36.08 31.93 10.01
C GLY A 915 35.37 32.14 11.35
N SER A 916 35.83 33.14 12.10
CA SER A 916 35.65 33.27 13.56
C SER A 916 34.25 33.59 14.08
N ASN A 917 33.21 33.62 13.24
CA ASN A 917 31.93 34.27 13.56
C ASN A 917 30.72 33.33 13.65
N VAL A 918 30.90 32.01 13.59
CA VAL A 918 29.82 31.01 13.74
C VAL A 918 29.85 30.39 15.14
N SER A 919 28.75 30.49 15.90
CA SER A 919 28.62 29.81 17.19
C SER A 919 27.79 28.53 17.10
N MET A 920 27.97 27.64 18.09
CA MET A 920 27.16 26.42 18.26
C MET A 920 25.67 26.75 18.35
N SER A 921 25.32 27.83 19.06
CA SER A 921 23.96 28.32 19.19
C SER A 921 23.33 28.69 17.86
N ASP A 922 24.08 29.35 16.95
CA ASP A 922 23.54 29.77 15.64
C ASP A 922 23.22 28.54 14.77
N VAL A 923 24.11 27.55 14.77
CA VAL A 923 23.92 26.27 14.08
C VAL A 923 22.68 25.55 14.60
N LEU A 924 22.59 25.33 15.92
CA LEU A 924 21.50 24.56 16.52
C LEU A 924 20.15 25.27 16.37
N VAL A 925 20.11 26.60 16.49
CA VAL A 925 18.90 27.41 16.22
C VAL A 925 18.49 27.33 14.74
N SER A 926 19.44 27.38 13.80
CA SER A 926 19.14 27.26 12.36
C SER A 926 18.58 25.88 12.01
N VAL A 927 19.19 24.80 12.50
CA VAL A 927 18.70 23.42 12.30
C VAL A 927 17.30 23.25 12.88
N SER A 928 17.08 23.71 14.12
CA SER A 928 15.77 23.64 14.78
C SER A 928 14.70 24.41 14.01
N LYS A 929 15.05 25.59 13.47
CA LYS A 929 14.15 26.39 12.65
C LYS A 929 13.82 25.69 11.32
N ASN A 930 14.81 25.11 10.64
CA ASN A 930 14.61 24.42 9.38
C ASN A 930 13.64 23.24 9.54
N ILE A 931 13.86 22.39 10.55
CA ILE A 931 12.98 21.24 10.86
C ILE A 931 11.56 21.70 11.20
N ASN A 932 11.39 22.66 12.12
CA ASN A 932 10.07 23.06 12.61
C ASN A 932 9.23 23.79 11.54
N THR A 933 9.85 24.69 10.76
CA THR A 933 9.15 25.46 9.72
C THR A 933 8.51 24.55 8.67
N ILE A 934 9.10 23.37 8.43
CA ILE A 934 8.65 22.38 7.45
C ILE A 934 7.48 21.54 7.97
N GLN A 935 7.40 21.29 9.29
CA GLN A 935 6.29 20.54 9.89
C GLN A 935 4.98 21.36 9.89
N ASP A 936 5.04 22.64 10.31
CA ASP A 936 3.87 23.52 10.38
C ASP A 936 3.26 23.84 9.00
N ALA A 937 4.12 24.05 8.00
CA ALA A 937 3.71 24.59 6.70
C ALA A 937 2.90 23.62 5.83
N VAL A 938 3.01 22.30 6.03
CA VAL A 938 2.46 21.31 5.09
C VAL A 938 1.26 20.53 5.63
N TYR A 939 1.30 20.07 6.88
CA TYR A 939 0.16 19.31 7.44
C TYR A 939 -1.09 20.16 7.69
N SER A 940 -0.92 21.47 7.84
CA SER A 940 -2.01 22.44 7.93
C SER A 940 -2.91 22.46 6.69
N TYR A 941 -2.41 22.03 5.52
CA TYR A 941 -3.21 21.91 4.29
C TYR A 941 -3.93 20.56 4.15
N GLN A 942 -3.42 19.48 4.75
CA GLN A 942 -4.02 18.14 4.65
C GLN A 942 -5.07 17.84 5.72
N HIS A 943 -5.04 18.52 6.88
CA HIS A 943 -6.01 18.28 7.96
C HIS A 943 -7.38 18.98 7.79
N LYS A 944 -7.79 19.28 6.56
CA LYS A 944 -9.22 19.15 6.22
C LYS A 944 -9.56 17.67 6.11
N THR A 945 -9.83 17.06 7.28
CA THR A 945 -10.56 15.79 7.34
C THR A 945 -11.83 15.95 6.51
N LEU A 946 -11.89 15.27 5.36
CA LEU A 946 -13.19 14.98 4.74
C LEU A 946 -14.06 14.34 5.82
N PRO A 947 -15.33 14.77 5.98
CA PRO A 947 -16.21 14.12 6.95
C PRO A 947 -16.24 12.63 6.65
N VAL A 948 -15.87 11.82 7.63
CA VAL A 948 -16.42 10.47 7.71
C VAL A 948 -17.89 10.70 8.00
N THR A 949 -18.71 10.78 6.96
CA THR A 949 -20.15 10.76 7.15
C THR A 949 -20.49 9.37 7.68
N GLU A 950 -20.83 9.33 8.96
CA GLU A 950 -21.62 8.24 9.52
C GLU A 950 -23.02 8.32 8.90
N ASP A 951 -23.13 8.02 7.60
CA ASP A 951 -24.39 7.91 6.85
C ASP A 951 -25.18 6.65 7.25
N HIS A 952 -25.15 6.32 8.54
CA HIS A 952 -26.28 5.76 9.28
C HIS A 952 -27.34 6.85 9.53
N VAL A 953 -27.72 7.59 8.47
CA VAL A 953 -28.91 8.42 8.47
C VAL A 953 -30.10 7.48 8.53
N HIS A 954 -30.58 7.22 9.75
CA HIS A 954 -31.87 6.62 10.00
C HIS A 954 -32.96 7.51 9.40
N THR A 955 -33.38 7.20 8.17
CA THR A 955 -34.57 7.78 7.53
C THR A 955 -35.85 7.24 8.16
N ASN A 956 -36.07 7.59 9.42
CA ASN A 956 -37.41 7.62 10.01
C ASN A 956 -38.22 8.63 9.18
N GLY A 957 -39.04 8.11 8.26
CA GLY A 957 -39.84 8.96 7.38
C GLY A 957 -41.03 9.59 8.10
N ILE A 958 -41.58 10.65 7.49
CA ILE A 958 -43.00 11.01 7.48
C ILE A 958 -43.21 11.93 6.28
N LEU A 959 -44.18 11.58 5.43
CA LEU A 959 -44.71 12.32 4.27
C LEU A 959 -43.67 12.73 3.19
#